data_AF-A0A8H6EAZ8-F1
#
_entry.id   AF-A0A8H6EAZ8-F1
#
_cell.length_a   1.000
_cell.length_b   1.000
_cell.length_c   1.000
_cell.angle_alpha   90.00
_cell.angle_beta   90.00
_cell.angle_gamma   90.00
#
_symmetry.space_group_name_H-M   'P 1'
#
loop_
_entity.id
_entity.type
_entity.pdbx_description
1 polymer ?
#
loop_
_entity_poly.entity_id
_entity_poly.type
_entity_poly.pdbx_seq_one_letter_code
_entity_poly.pdbx_strand_id
1 'polypeptide(L)'
;MDWGVRPELRSTNNMGEHDLQRVLGNLFLIGFEGTVLTQELRGLIESHFVGAILLTSKNLKSGDQATHLISSLQWCAYAAGHERPLLIAIDQENGSLNSLVDESITQFPSAMGMAANGSPSLTRQVATASASELSCVGVNWILGPVLDVLSASRASPLGVRAFGDDPITVLTHGLETVHGFKKARVACCGKHFPSYGDVEFVDGTEFSLPSMATTMDSLRNRAFIPFQACAQAGLDAILVGGCTLNIDGKAVNHACLESSVVTDILRHECQFGGVVLSECLAMEALCQDIGISQGATMAIKAGCDMVMLCRTYQSQLEGLAAVKLAVQDGSVPLQVIMESNNRINAMKDGCTSWERALSPQGPVRLTSLSKDHLILSDQVYRGAISLVRDTVGNLLRIRNIPADKEVLLLTPLVGLFASTATRAVPKDLVAAPRVSRLAPGEDTFQSFGAFLAHQLRVRLIHTSYSSNGVRPVHEQLISRSSAVIILTADATRNTSQYGVTKLVNMQCRYQTYEGRQKPVVVVALSSPHDFLTDNDIHTYICTYDFTTPSLNNLALLLAGKLNSTKIPPLALARQASPNNLRRTNEPMNATWLVEPYDDIRDRSALERLWSRIPVTQLPSTLSPVDGFPGKKCFVVRNSTMMTILGIVVISIFESRPDGQIEIVLVDPDRKGFGIENSLHEHALSYLASVRSLSGVSISQPYYP
;
A
#
# COMPACT_ATOMS: atom_id res chain seq x y z
N MET A 1 43.30 -15.13 -20.74
CA MET A 1 43.35 -16.54 -21.19
C MET A 1 42.17 -17.25 -20.56
N ASP A 2 41.40 -17.92 -21.41
CA ASP A 2 40.21 -18.75 -21.19
C ASP A 2 38.96 -18.13 -20.53
N TRP A 3 38.25 -17.35 -21.35
CA TRP A 3 36.79 -17.36 -21.38
C TRP A 3 36.35 -18.45 -22.37
N GLY A 4 36.05 -19.64 -21.88
CA GLY A 4 35.69 -20.78 -22.71
C GLY A 4 34.73 -21.75 -22.04
N VAL A 5 33.67 -22.08 -22.77
CA VAL A 5 32.67 -23.15 -22.55
C VAL A 5 31.43 -22.74 -21.72
N ARG A 6 30.35 -22.44 -22.46
CA ARG A 6 28.96 -22.46 -21.99
C ARG A 6 28.64 -23.85 -21.42
N PRO A 7 27.86 -23.99 -20.33
CA PRO A 7 27.41 -25.30 -19.90
C PRO A 7 26.55 -25.90 -21.01
N GLU A 8 26.96 -27.06 -21.51
CA GLU A 8 26.17 -27.85 -22.44
C GLU A 8 24.79 -28.12 -21.82
N LEU A 9 23.74 -27.75 -22.55
CA LEU A 9 22.38 -28.22 -22.33
C LEU A 9 22.42 -29.75 -22.35
N ARG A 10 22.39 -30.37 -21.16
CA ARG A 10 22.08 -31.79 -21.03
C ARG A 10 20.76 -32.04 -21.75
N SER A 11 20.74 -33.02 -22.65
CA SER A 11 19.55 -33.45 -23.37
C SER A 11 18.35 -33.59 -22.43
N THR A 12 17.26 -32.90 -22.74
CA THR A 12 16.04 -32.68 -21.95
C THR A 12 15.16 -33.92 -21.71
N ASN A 13 15.65 -35.13 -21.97
CA ASN A 13 14.84 -36.37 -21.95
C ASN A 13 15.09 -37.32 -20.76
N ASN A 14 15.94 -36.97 -19.78
CA ASN A 14 16.28 -37.88 -18.67
C ASN A 14 16.42 -37.16 -17.31
N MET A 15 15.50 -36.25 -16.96
CA MET A 15 15.38 -35.83 -15.55
C MET A 15 14.71 -36.97 -14.77
N GLY A 16 15.38 -37.47 -13.73
CA GLY A 16 14.81 -38.53 -12.89
C GLY A 16 13.51 -38.06 -12.24
N GLU A 17 12.56 -38.97 -12.05
CA GLU A 17 11.22 -38.67 -11.50
C GLU A 17 11.29 -37.88 -10.18
N HIS A 18 12.24 -38.21 -9.32
CA HIS A 18 12.47 -37.53 -8.05
C HIS A 18 12.99 -36.09 -8.21
N ASP A 19 13.89 -35.85 -9.18
CA ASP A 19 14.39 -34.51 -9.47
C ASP A 19 13.31 -33.64 -10.11
N LEU A 20 12.49 -34.24 -10.99
CA LEU A 20 11.33 -33.56 -11.57
C LEU A 20 10.35 -33.15 -10.46
N GLN A 21 10.06 -34.03 -9.50
CA GLN A 21 9.17 -33.72 -8.39
C GLN A 21 9.68 -32.56 -7.52
N ARG A 22 10.99 -32.49 -7.27
CA ARG A 22 11.64 -31.37 -6.56
C ARG A 22 11.45 -30.05 -7.28
N VAL A 23 11.74 -30.06 -8.57
CA VAL A 23 11.63 -28.90 -9.44
C VAL A 23 10.17 -28.42 -9.50
N LEU A 24 9.19 -29.34 -9.63
CA LEU A 24 7.77 -29.00 -9.70
C LEU A 24 7.20 -28.50 -8.37
N GLY A 25 7.55 -29.13 -7.25
CA GLY A 25 7.09 -28.70 -5.92
C GLY A 25 7.47 -27.25 -5.59
N ASN A 26 8.63 -26.81 -6.08
CA ASN A 26 9.13 -25.47 -5.84
C ASN A 26 8.26 -24.36 -6.46
N LEU A 27 7.40 -24.68 -7.43
CA LEU A 27 6.48 -23.73 -8.08
C LEU A 27 5.23 -23.46 -7.24
N PHE A 28 5.05 -24.09 -6.08
CA PHE A 28 3.80 -23.96 -5.32
C PHE A 28 3.98 -23.14 -4.05
N LEU A 29 3.06 -22.19 -3.87
CA LEU A 29 2.79 -21.50 -2.61
C LEU A 29 1.46 -22.04 -2.06
N ILE A 30 1.51 -22.71 -0.91
CA ILE A 30 0.32 -23.36 -0.33
C ILE A 30 -0.09 -22.75 1.00
N GLY A 31 -1.39 -22.68 1.27
CA GLY A 31 -1.95 -22.40 2.59
C GLY A 31 -2.39 -23.67 3.32
N PHE A 32 -2.69 -23.59 4.60
CA PHE A 32 -3.26 -24.70 5.38
C PHE A 32 -4.03 -24.19 6.60
N GLU A 33 -4.75 -25.07 7.29
CA GLU A 33 -5.47 -24.73 8.52
C GLU A 33 -4.76 -25.26 9.77
N GLY A 34 -4.94 -24.55 10.89
CA GLY A 34 -4.33 -24.89 12.17
C GLY A 34 -3.00 -24.18 12.43
N THR A 35 -2.47 -24.36 13.64
CA THR A 35 -1.35 -23.60 14.21
C THR A 35 -0.07 -24.43 14.38
N VAL A 36 -0.07 -25.67 13.89
CA VAL A 36 1.03 -26.64 14.00
C VAL A 36 1.22 -27.38 12.68
N LEU A 37 2.40 -27.99 12.48
CA LEU A 37 2.67 -28.84 11.31
C LEU A 37 1.75 -30.07 11.31
N THR A 38 0.82 -30.12 10.36
CA THR A 38 -0.10 -31.25 10.17
C THR A 38 0.55 -32.37 9.36
N GLN A 39 -0.01 -33.58 9.41
CA GLN A 39 0.48 -34.72 8.62
C GLN A 39 0.33 -34.49 7.11
N GLU A 40 -0.77 -33.86 6.70
CA GLU A 40 -1.03 -33.50 5.30
C GLU A 40 0.04 -32.52 4.79
N LEU A 41 0.31 -31.45 5.54
CA LEU A 41 1.33 -30.47 5.19
C LEU A 41 2.74 -31.07 5.18
N ARG A 42 3.04 -31.95 6.15
CA ARG A 42 4.28 -32.73 6.15
C ARG A 42 4.43 -33.51 4.85
N GLY A 43 3.38 -34.19 4.39
CA GLY A 43 3.40 -34.92 3.12
C GLY A 43 3.68 -34.02 1.91
N LEU A 44 3.14 -32.81 1.88
CA LEU A 44 3.43 -31.84 0.80
C LEU A 44 4.90 -31.38 0.81
N ILE A 45 5.48 -31.18 1.98
CA ILE A 45 6.88 -30.75 2.12
C ILE A 45 7.84 -31.90 1.83
N GLU A 46 7.62 -33.08 2.44
CA GLU A 46 8.55 -34.22 2.37
C GLU A 46 8.45 -34.95 1.03
N SER A 47 7.23 -35.26 0.59
CA SER A 47 7.03 -36.07 -0.61
C SER A 47 6.95 -35.21 -1.85
N HIS A 48 6.28 -34.06 -1.81
CA HIS A 48 6.05 -33.22 -3.00
C HIS A 48 6.99 -32.03 -3.11
N PHE A 49 7.92 -31.86 -2.17
CA PHE A 49 8.93 -30.80 -2.20
C PHE A 49 8.34 -29.40 -2.41
N VAL A 50 7.18 -29.13 -1.81
CA VAL A 50 6.55 -27.80 -1.90
C VAL A 50 7.51 -26.73 -1.40
N GLY A 51 7.74 -25.70 -2.22
CA GLY A 51 8.80 -24.72 -2.00
C GLY A 51 8.41 -23.52 -1.14
N ALA A 52 7.12 -23.27 -0.92
CA ALA A 52 6.64 -22.10 -0.20
C ALA A 52 5.32 -22.33 0.56
N ILE A 53 5.19 -21.70 1.72
CA ILE A 53 4.03 -21.77 2.61
C ILE A 53 3.48 -20.35 2.86
N LEU A 54 2.17 -20.16 2.69
CA LEU A 54 1.45 -18.95 3.08
C LEU A 54 0.86 -19.12 4.47
N LEU A 55 1.21 -18.21 5.37
CA LEU A 55 0.66 -18.13 6.72
C LEU A 55 -0.36 -16.98 6.82
N THR A 56 -1.47 -17.25 7.50
CA THR A 56 -2.56 -16.30 7.72
C THR A 56 -2.90 -16.22 9.21
N SER A 57 -3.87 -15.39 9.59
CA SER A 57 -4.40 -15.32 10.96
C SER A 57 -5.01 -16.63 11.47
N LYS A 58 -5.30 -17.60 10.58
CA LYS A 58 -5.68 -18.96 10.96
C LYS A 58 -4.50 -19.74 11.58
N ASN A 59 -3.28 -19.44 11.15
CA ASN A 59 -2.06 -20.16 11.54
C ASN A 59 -1.29 -19.47 12.67
N LEU A 60 -1.48 -18.16 12.82
CA LEU A 60 -0.66 -17.29 13.65
C LEU A 60 -1.46 -16.73 14.83
N LYS A 61 -1.07 -17.08 16.06
CA LYS A 61 -1.76 -16.67 17.31
C LYS A 61 -0.89 -15.84 18.24
N SER A 62 0.42 -16.03 18.20
CA SER A 62 1.41 -15.21 18.92
C SER A 62 2.77 -15.29 18.25
N GLY A 63 3.69 -14.41 18.61
CA GLY A 63 5.08 -14.45 18.12
C GLY A 63 5.81 -15.75 18.47
N ASP A 64 5.61 -16.24 19.69
CA ASP A 64 6.20 -17.51 20.18
C ASP A 64 5.70 -18.71 19.36
N GLN A 65 4.37 -18.83 19.23
CA GLN A 65 3.76 -19.93 18.48
C GLN A 65 4.14 -19.87 17.00
N ALA A 66 4.18 -18.68 16.40
CA ALA A 66 4.63 -18.49 15.02
C ALA A 66 6.07 -18.99 14.83
N THR A 67 6.98 -18.63 15.75
CA THR A 67 8.37 -19.07 15.71
C THR A 67 8.49 -20.60 15.76
N HIS A 68 7.73 -21.26 16.64
CA HIS A 68 7.72 -22.72 16.73
C HIS A 68 7.15 -23.40 15.48
N LEU A 69 6.04 -22.89 14.94
CA LEU A 69 5.45 -23.41 13.72
C LEU A 69 6.42 -23.29 12.54
N ILE A 70 6.97 -22.09 12.32
CA ILE A 70 7.89 -21.83 11.21
C ILE A 70 9.17 -22.66 11.33
N SER A 71 9.72 -22.77 12.54
CA SER A 71 10.88 -23.65 12.79
C SER A 71 10.56 -25.10 12.44
N SER A 72 9.37 -25.60 12.80
CA SER A 72 8.95 -26.97 12.48
C SER A 72 8.83 -27.20 10.97
N LEU A 73 8.32 -26.21 10.22
CA LEU A 73 8.25 -26.26 8.76
C LEU A 73 9.64 -26.30 8.12
N GLN A 74 10.56 -25.45 8.57
CA GLN A 74 11.93 -25.40 8.04
C GLN A 74 12.72 -26.67 8.36
N TRP A 75 12.59 -27.21 9.58
CA TRP A 75 13.21 -28.50 9.93
C TRP A 75 12.65 -29.67 9.11
N CYS A 76 11.35 -29.66 8.82
CA CYS A 76 10.72 -30.65 7.95
C CYS A 76 11.33 -30.61 6.54
N ALA A 77 11.46 -29.43 5.94
CA ALA A 77 12.06 -29.26 4.62
C ALA A 77 13.57 -29.63 4.61
N TYR A 78 14.31 -29.25 5.65
CA TYR A 78 15.72 -29.60 5.79
C TYR A 78 15.92 -31.12 5.84
N ALA A 79 15.16 -31.81 6.69
CA ALA A 79 15.24 -33.26 6.85
C ALA A 79 14.82 -34.01 5.58
N ALA A 80 13.87 -33.46 4.80
CA ALA A 80 13.47 -33.98 3.49
C ALA A 80 14.52 -33.74 2.39
N GLY A 81 15.61 -33.01 2.67
CA GLY A 81 16.70 -32.78 1.73
C GLY A 81 16.38 -31.75 0.65
N HIS A 82 15.56 -30.74 0.98
CA HIS A 82 15.40 -29.56 0.14
C HIS A 82 16.75 -28.84 -0.08
N GLU A 83 16.98 -28.32 -1.27
CA GLU A 83 18.24 -27.61 -1.57
C GLU A 83 18.29 -26.25 -0.85
N ARG A 84 17.16 -25.55 -0.79
CA ARG A 84 16.99 -24.23 -0.18
C ARG A 84 15.85 -24.25 0.84
N PRO A 85 15.87 -23.37 1.86
CA PRO A 85 14.75 -23.23 2.79
C PRO A 85 13.42 -22.92 2.10
N LEU A 86 12.33 -23.17 2.81
CA LEU A 86 11.01 -22.76 2.38
C LEU A 86 10.91 -21.23 2.34
N LEU A 87 10.21 -20.70 1.34
CA LEU A 87 9.65 -19.35 1.45
C LEU A 87 8.46 -19.40 2.40
N ILE A 88 8.46 -18.54 3.40
CA ILE A 88 7.41 -18.39 4.41
C ILE A 88 6.77 -17.03 4.14
N ALA A 89 5.66 -17.07 3.42
CA ALA A 89 4.88 -15.92 3.00
C ALA A 89 3.87 -15.50 4.08
N ILE A 90 3.64 -14.20 4.20
CA ILE A 90 2.57 -13.64 5.03
C ILE A 90 1.94 -12.44 4.33
N ASP A 91 0.64 -12.25 4.54
CA ASP A 91 -0.04 -11.00 4.20
C ASP A 91 -0.08 -10.08 5.44
N GLN A 92 0.88 -9.14 5.50
CA GLN A 92 1.02 -8.15 6.58
C GLN A 92 1.13 -6.75 5.97
N GLU A 93 0.00 -6.08 5.79
CA GLU A 93 -0.10 -4.76 5.13
C GLU A 93 -0.05 -3.58 6.12
N ASN A 94 0.00 -3.86 7.43
CA ASN A 94 -0.29 -2.89 8.49
C ASN A 94 -1.74 -2.38 8.44
N GLY A 95 -2.03 -1.32 9.19
CA GLY A 95 -3.40 -0.87 9.41
C GLY A 95 -4.26 -2.01 9.95
N SER A 96 -5.41 -2.25 9.34
CA SER A 96 -6.34 -3.27 9.79
C SER A 96 -6.16 -4.65 9.15
N LEU A 97 -5.20 -4.82 8.23
CA LEU A 97 -4.91 -6.10 7.57
C LEU A 97 -3.53 -6.63 7.98
N ASN A 98 -3.56 -7.40 9.07
CA ASN A 98 -2.41 -8.10 9.62
C ASN A 98 -2.76 -9.57 9.86
N SER A 99 -1.90 -10.47 9.40
CA SER A 99 -2.05 -11.91 9.66
C SER A 99 -1.50 -12.29 11.03
N LEU A 100 -0.39 -11.69 11.45
CA LEU A 100 0.15 -11.85 12.80
C LEU A 100 -0.19 -10.59 13.61
N VAL A 101 -0.97 -10.78 14.68
CA VAL A 101 -1.30 -9.74 15.66
C VAL A 101 -0.88 -10.28 17.02
N ASP A 102 0.07 -9.58 17.65
CA ASP A 102 0.69 -9.93 18.92
C ASP A 102 1.16 -8.63 19.59
N GLU A 103 1.25 -8.57 20.91
CA GLU A 103 1.75 -7.38 21.62
C GLU A 103 3.21 -7.03 21.25
N SER A 104 3.98 -8.02 20.81
CA SER A 104 5.36 -7.86 20.38
C SER A 104 5.50 -7.51 18.89
N ILE A 105 4.39 -7.45 18.14
CA ILE A 105 4.35 -7.00 16.75
C ILE A 105 3.76 -5.61 16.71
N THR A 106 4.57 -4.65 16.30
CA THR A 106 4.20 -3.24 16.34
C THR A 106 3.13 -2.94 15.30
N GLN A 107 2.03 -2.36 15.75
CA GLN A 107 0.98 -1.86 14.86
C GLN A 107 1.42 -0.54 14.21
N PHE A 108 1.31 -0.46 12.88
CA PHE A 108 1.53 0.77 12.11
C PHE A 108 0.27 1.16 11.31
N PRO A 109 0.16 2.42 10.84
CA PRO A 109 -0.97 2.85 10.01
C PRO A 109 -1.12 2.04 8.72
N SER A 110 -2.32 2.10 8.14
CA SER A 110 -2.59 1.61 6.78
C SER A 110 -1.75 2.35 5.74
N ALA A 111 -1.62 1.80 4.53
CA ALA A 111 -0.87 2.42 3.44
C ALA A 111 -1.38 3.85 3.15
N MET A 112 -2.69 4.07 3.11
CA MET A 112 -3.24 5.41 2.93
C MET A 112 -2.92 6.35 4.11
N GLY A 113 -2.92 5.84 5.34
CA GLY A 113 -2.48 6.61 6.51
C GLY A 113 -0.99 6.99 6.44
N MET A 114 -0.14 6.10 5.92
CA MET A 114 1.27 6.39 5.64
C MET A 114 1.44 7.47 4.56
N ALA A 115 0.65 7.42 3.49
CA ALA A 115 0.65 8.45 2.46
C ALA A 115 0.09 9.79 2.97
N ALA A 116 -0.94 9.76 3.82
CA ALA A 116 -1.50 10.95 4.47
C ALA A 116 -0.49 11.63 5.40
N ASN A 117 0.38 10.86 6.06
CA ASN A 117 1.52 11.40 6.81
C ASN A 117 2.47 12.21 5.90
N GLY A 118 2.60 11.80 4.64
CA GLY A 118 3.31 12.54 3.59
C GLY A 118 4.84 12.51 3.73
N SER A 119 5.39 11.52 4.45
CA SER A 119 6.83 11.31 4.58
C SER A 119 7.25 9.95 4.00
N PRO A 120 7.86 9.93 2.80
CA PRO A 120 8.40 8.71 2.20
C PRO A 120 9.47 8.04 3.09
N SER A 121 10.30 8.83 3.77
CA SER A 121 11.34 8.29 4.65
C SER A 121 10.78 7.56 5.88
N LEU A 122 9.65 8.02 6.43
CA LEU A 122 8.93 7.28 7.48
C LEU A 122 8.32 5.98 6.94
N THR A 123 7.88 5.97 5.66
CA THR A 123 7.39 4.75 5.01
C THR A 123 8.47 3.68 4.92
N ARG A 124 9.69 4.05 4.52
CA ARG A 124 10.83 3.11 4.52
C ARG A 124 11.16 2.60 5.91
N GLN A 125 11.12 3.46 6.93
CA GLN A 125 11.39 3.06 8.31
C GLN A 125 10.35 2.08 8.84
N VAL A 126 9.06 2.35 8.60
CA VAL A 126 7.95 1.45 8.98
C VAL A 126 8.06 0.11 8.26
N ALA A 127 8.34 0.11 6.96
CA ALA A 127 8.54 -1.12 6.21
C ALA A 127 9.74 -1.94 6.72
N THR A 128 10.86 -1.27 7.04
CA THR A 128 12.03 -1.91 7.65
C THR A 128 11.69 -2.52 9.01
N ALA A 129 10.97 -1.77 9.86
CA ALA A 129 10.55 -2.21 11.19
C ALA A 129 9.65 -3.44 11.12
N SER A 130 8.59 -3.36 10.31
CA SER A 130 7.61 -4.45 10.10
C SER A 130 8.31 -5.73 9.62
N ALA A 131 9.16 -5.63 8.59
CA ALA A 131 9.89 -6.78 8.07
C ALA A 131 10.93 -7.33 9.05
N SER A 132 11.59 -6.47 9.84
CA SER A 132 12.57 -6.91 10.84
C SER A 132 11.90 -7.72 11.94
N GLU A 133 10.75 -7.27 12.44
CA GLU A 133 9.96 -8.00 13.45
C GLU A 133 9.46 -9.35 12.91
N LEU A 134 8.84 -9.37 11.72
CA LEU A 134 8.38 -10.61 11.09
C LEU A 134 9.53 -11.59 10.84
N SER A 135 10.71 -11.08 10.46
CA SER A 135 11.88 -11.95 10.26
C SER A 135 12.39 -12.59 11.56
N CYS A 136 12.10 -12.02 12.73
CA CYS A 136 12.47 -12.62 14.01
C CYS A 136 11.73 -13.94 14.25
N VAL A 137 10.49 -14.05 13.78
CA VAL A 137 9.69 -15.29 13.90
C VAL A 137 9.90 -16.25 12.70
N GLY A 138 10.76 -15.88 11.75
CA GLY A 138 11.16 -16.74 10.62
C GLY A 138 10.41 -16.47 9.31
N VAL A 139 9.55 -15.44 9.25
CA VAL A 139 8.97 -14.99 7.97
C VAL A 139 10.08 -14.42 7.09
N ASN A 140 10.09 -14.81 5.81
CA ASN A 140 11.10 -14.35 4.85
C ASN A 140 10.49 -13.80 3.56
N TRP A 141 9.16 -13.78 3.43
CA TRP A 141 8.45 -13.21 2.28
C TRP A 141 7.17 -12.48 2.73
N ILE A 142 7.04 -11.20 2.39
CA ILE A 142 5.83 -10.41 2.64
C ILE A 142 5.09 -10.21 1.31
N LEU A 143 3.80 -10.52 1.29
CA LEU A 143 2.93 -10.29 0.15
C LEU A 143 2.49 -8.82 0.08
N GLY A 144 3.47 -7.93 -0.14
CA GLY A 144 3.27 -6.50 -0.38
C GLY A 144 4.55 -5.85 -0.91
N PRO A 145 4.52 -4.55 -1.25
CA PRO A 145 3.41 -3.60 -1.01
C PRO A 145 2.23 -3.72 -1.97
N VAL A 146 1.11 -3.12 -1.58
CA VAL A 146 -0.01 -2.83 -2.50
C VAL A 146 0.41 -1.66 -3.39
N LEU A 147 0.51 -1.92 -4.69
CA LEU A 147 0.92 -0.99 -5.75
C LEU A 147 -0.25 -0.49 -6.60
N ASP A 148 -1.46 -0.90 -6.24
CA ASP A 148 -2.70 -0.48 -6.90
C ASP A 148 -2.91 1.03 -6.78
N VAL A 149 -3.27 1.66 -7.90
CA VAL A 149 -3.66 3.08 -7.94
C VAL A 149 -5.17 3.18 -7.94
N LEU A 150 -5.75 3.79 -6.90
CA LEU A 150 -7.19 3.89 -6.77
C LEU A 150 -7.82 4.73 -7.88
N SER A 151 -9.08 4.42 -8.17
CA SER A 151 -9.94 5.26 -8.98
C SER A 151 -10.17 6.61 -8.31
N ALA A 152 -10.00 7.69 -9.06
CA ALA A 152 -10.28 9.03 -8.56
C ALA A 152 -11.79 9.35 -8.58
N SER A 153 -12.60 8.63 -9.36
CA SER A 153 -14.02 8.93 -9.58
C SER A 153 -14.97 8.15 -8.68
N ARG A 154 -14.53 7.05 -8.06
CA ARG A 154 -15.36 6.17 -7.24
C ARG A 154 -14.60 5.55 -6.08
N ALA A 155 -15.34 5.13 -5.05
CA ALA A 155 -14.77 4.37 -3.94
C ALA A 155 -14.40 2.96 -4.40
N SER A 156 -13.17 2.54 -4.12
CA SER A 156 -12.65 1.21 -4.44
C SER A 156 -12.75 0.26 -3.24
N PRO A 157 -13.04 -1.04 -3.44
CA PRO A 157 -12.98 -2.05 -2.39
C PRO A 157 -11.62 -2.19 -1.70
N LEU A 158 -10.52 -1.75 -2.34
CA LEU A 158 -9.20 -1.72 -1.71
C LEU A 158 -9.09 -0.67 -0.60
N GLY A 159 -9.73 0.48 -0.79
CA GLY A 159 -9.72 1.59 0.17
C GLY A 159 -8.33 1.92 0.69
N VAL A 160 -8.19 1.89 2.02
CA VAL A 160 -6.98 2.31 2.75
C VAL A 160 -5.76 1.39 2.57
N ARG A 161 -5.93 0.24 1.93
CA ARG A 161 -4.84 -0.69 1.58
C ARG A 161 -3.91 -0.12 0.51
N ALA A 162 -4.44 0.74 -0.36
CA ALA A 162 -3.65 1.46 -1.34
C ALA A 162 -3.17 2.80 -0.75
N PHE A 163 -2.04 3.31 -1.26
CA PHE A 163 -1.50 4.61 -0.82
C PHE A 163 -2.36 5.81 -1.27
N GLY A 164 -3.15 5.69 -2.35
CA GLY A 164 -4.00 6.77 -2.86
C GLY A 164 -4.45 6.56 -4.31
N ASP A 165 -4.97 7.61 -4.94
CA ASP A 165 -5.42 7.63 -6.34
C ASP A 165 -4.42 8.29 -7.32
N ASP A 166 -3.33 8.84 -6.79
CA ASP A 166 -2.24 9.47 -7.53
C ASP A 166 -1.10 8.46 -7.78
N PRO A 167 -0.80 8.11 -9.05
CA PRO A 167 0.28 7.17 -9.38
C PRO A 167 1.64 7.53 -8.78
N ILE A 168 1.97 8.82 -8.67
CA ILE A 168 3.26 9.26 -8.14
C ILE A 168 3.34 9.05 -6.64
N THR A 169 2.26 9.30 -5.90
CA THR A 169 2.16 8.98 -4.48
C THR A 169 2.32 7.48 -4.25
N VAL A 170 1.63 6.64 -5.03
CA VAL A 170 1.71 5.17 -4.91
C VAL A 170 3.11 4.67 -5.26
N LEU A 171 3.73 5.17 -6.34
CA LEU A 171 5.11 4.86 -6.70
C LEU A 171 6.09 5.23 -5.59
N THR A 172 5.97 6.46 -5.05
CA THR A 172 6.90 6.98 -4.06
C THR A 172 6.89 6.12 -2.80
N HIS A 173 5.71 5.87 -2.23
CA HIS A 173 5.58 5.08 -1.02
C HIS A 173 5.80 3.57 -1.28
N GLY A 174 5.45 3.06 -2.46
CA GLY A 174 5.72 1.70 -2.90
C GLY A 174 7.22 1.40 -2.95
N LEU A 175 8.01 2.26 -3.60
CA LEU A 175 9.47 2.13 -3.66
C LEU A 175 10.11 2.15 -2.27
N GLU A 176 9.68 3.06 -1.40
CA GLU A 176 10.18 3.14 -0.03
C GLU A 176 9.86 1.87 0.78
N THR A 177 8.70 1.26 0.53
CA THR A 177 8.32 0.00 1.16
C THR A 177 9.22 -1.15 0.68
N VAL A 178 9.45 -1.25 -0.64
CA VAL A 178 10.38 -2.23 -1.24
C VAL A 178 11.79 -2.08 -0.65
N HIS A 179 12.30 -0.85 -0.57
CA HIS A 179 13.60 -0.58 0.05
C HIS A 179 13.66 -0.99 1.52
N GLY A 180 12.58 -0.78 2.28
CA GLY A 180 12.50 -1.17 3.69
C GLY A 180 12.52 -2.69 3.88
N PHE A 181 11.72 -3.43 3.10
CA PHE A 181 11.69 -4.89 3.14
C PHE A 181 13.04 -5.51 2.74
N LYS A 182 13.66 -5.01 1.67
CA LYS A 182 15.01 -5.42 1.25
C LYS A 182 16.06 -5.13 2.31
N LYS A 183 16.00 -3.99 3.01
CA LYS A 183 16.92 -3.66 4.11
C LYS A 183 16.85 -4.68 5.24
N ALA A 184 15.67 -5.23 5.53
CA ALA A 184 15.46 -6.30 6.50
C ALA A 184 15.79 -7.72 5.95
N ARG A 185 16.22 -7.81 4.67
CA ARG A 185 16.45 -9.07 3.94
C ARG A 185 15.22 -9.97 3.97
N VAL A 186 14.06 -9.40 3.69
CA VAL A 186 12.78 -10.10 3.53
C VAL A 186 12.31 -9.83 2.11
N ALA A 187 11.95 -10.89 1.38
CA ALA A 187 11.47 -10.75 0.02
C ALA A 187 10.11 -10.05 -0.02
N CYS A 188 9.81 -9.37 -1.12
CA CYS A 188 8.60 -8.59 -1.28
C CYS A 188 7.82 -8.95 -2.56
N CYS A 189 6.49 -8.92 -2.48
CA CYS A 189 5.59 -9.22 -3.60
C CYS A 189 4.62 -8.06 -3.86
N GLY A 190 4.87 -7.28 -4.91
CA GLY A 190 3.97 -6.19 -5.31
C GLY A 190 2.64 -6.73 -5.81
N LYS A 191 1.51 -6.10 -5.42
CA LYS A 191 0.17 -6.57 -5.78
C LYS A 191 -0.83 -5.41 -5.99
N HIS A 192 -1.89 -5.57 -6.77
CA HIS A 192 -2.32 -6.76 -7.54
C HIS A 192 -2.27 -6.42 -9.03
N PHE A 193 -1.33 -6.98 -9.77
CA PHE A 193 -1.23 -6.69 -11.21
C PHE A 193 -2.41 -7.32 -11.97
N PRO A 194 -3.01 -6.68 -12.99
CA PRO A 194 -2.66 -5.38 -13.58
C PRO A 194 -3.12 -4.14 -12.78
N SER A 195 -4.20 -4.22 -11.99
CA SER A 195 -4.56 -3.29 -10.91
C SER A 195 -5.91 -3.69 -10.30
N TYR A 196 -6.05 -3.64 -8.99
CA TYR A 196 -7.35 -3.70 -8.29
C TYR A 196 -7.89 -2.32 -7.88
N GLY A 197 -7.23 -1.24 -8.29
CA GLY A 197 -7.61 0.11 -7.89
C GLY A 197 -8.96 0.58 -8.45
N ASP A 198 -9.44 -0.03 -9.54
CA ASP A 198 -10.67 0.33 -10.23
C ASP A 198 -11.60 -0.88 -10.46
N VAL A 199 -11.42 -2.00 -9.75
CA VAL A 199 -12.28 -3.18 -9.92
C VAL A 199 -13.68 -2.96 -9.34
N GLU A 200 -14.68 -3.52 -10.01
CA GLU A 200 -16.05 -3.64 -9.54
C GLU A 200 -16.41 -5.12 -9.34
N PHE A 201 -17.27 -5.37 -8.35
CA PHE A 201 -17.90 -6.67 -8.13
C PHE A 201 -19.31 -6.61 -8.74
N VAL A 202 -19.50 -7.24 -9.89
CA VAL A 202 -20.68 -7.04 -10.77
C VAL A 202 -22.01 -7.39 -10.07
N ASP A 203 -21.99 -8.34 -9.14
CA ASP A 203 -23.16 -8.76 -8.35
C ASP A 203 -23.19 -8.13 -6.93
N GLY A 204 -22.23 -7.24 -6.63
CA GLY A 204 -22.05 -6.63 -5.32
C GLY A 204 -21.57 -7.60 -4.23
N THR A 205 -21.27 -8.85 -4.56
CA THR A 205 -20.71 -9.84 -3.64
C THR A 205 -19.22 -9.98 -3.85
N GLU A 206 -18.45 -10.11 -2.77
CA GLU A 206 -17.00 -10.32 -2.81
C GLU A 206 -16.59 -11.69 -3.37
N PHE A 207 -17.57 -12.53 -3.72
CA PHE A 207 -17.38 -13.86 -4.30
C PHE A 207 -17.41 -13.84 -5.84
N SER A 208 -17.91 -12.76 -6.45
CA SER A 208 -17.83 -12.61 -7.90
C SER A 208 -16.43 -12.25 -8.36
N LEU A 209 -16.16 -12.60 -9.62
CA LEU A 209 -14.92 -12.26 -10.29
C LEU A 209 -14.81 -10.72 -10.41
N PRO A 210 -13.77 -10.09 -9.84
CA PRO A 210 -13.57 -8.66 -9.98
C PRO A 210 -13.42 -8.28 -11.47
N SER A 211 -14.12 -7.24 -11.90
CA SER A 211 -14.09 -6.76 -13.27
C SER A 211 -13.49 -5.37 -13.35
N MET A 212 -12.51 -5.18 -14.22
CA MET A 212 -11.96 -3.87 -14.53
C MET A 212 -12.67 -3.24 -15.72
N ALA A 213 -13.26 -2.06 -15.50
CA ALA A 213 -13.80 -1.22 -16.56
C ALA A 213 -12.73 -0.29 -17.19
N THR A 214 -11.52 -0.25 -16.62
CA THR A 214 -10.44 0.64 -17.04
C THR A 214 -9.88 0.25 -18.41
N THR A 215 -9.61 1.24 -19.26
CA THR A 215 -8.96 1.01 -20.55
C THR A 215 -7.47 0.69 -20.38
N MET A 216 -6.89 -0.05 -21.34
CA MET A 216 -5.46 -0.34 -21.37
C MET A 216 -4.59 0.92 -21.36
N ASP A 217 -5.00 1.99 -22.06
CA ASP A 217 -4.28 3.27 -22.03
C ASP A 217 -4.27 3.89 -20.63
N SER A 218 -5.38 3.80 -19.90
CA SER A 218 -5.42 4.28 -18.52
C SER A 218 -4.60 3.39 -17.59
N LEU A 219 -4.55 2.08 -17.80
CA LEU A 219 -3.67 1.18 -17.04
C LEU A 219 -2.20 1.55 -17.27
N ARG A 220 -1.76 1.66 -18.54
CA ARG A 220 -0.38 2.03 -18.91
C ARG A 220 0.05 3.38 -18.36
N ASN A 221 -0.80 4.40 -18.53
CA ASN A 221 -0.47 5.78 -18.15
C ASN A 221 -0.70 6.09 -16.66
N ARG A 222 -1.21 5.14 -15.86
CA ARG A 222 -1.47 5.35 -14.43
C ARG A 222 -1.12 4.14 -13.58
N ALA A 223 -1.89 3.06 -13.73
CA ALA A 223 -1.82 1.94 -12.81
C ALA A 223 -0.51 1.13 -12.91
N PHE A 224 0.10 1.07 -14.09
CA PHE A 224 1.37 0.36 -14.31
C PHE A 224 2.59 1.13 -13.82
N ILE A 225 2.49 2.45 -13.62
CA ILE A 225 3.63 3.30 -13.24
C ILE A 225 4.30 2.78 -11.95
N PRO A 226 3.58 2.51 -10.83
CA PRO A 226 4.21 1.96 -9.63
C PRO A 226 4.81 0.56 -9.84
N PHE A 227 4.16 -0.31 -10.61
CA PHE A 227 4.67 -1.67 -10.89
C PHE A 227 5.97 -1.63 -11.69
N GLN A 228 6.04 -0.84 -12.77
CA GLN A 228 7.23 -0.69 -13.59
C GLN A 228 8.41 -0.11 -12.79
N ALA A 229 8.15 0.93 -11.99
CA ALA A 229 9.18 1.55 -11.17
C ALA A 229 9.72 0.57 -10.11
N CYS A 230 8.83 -0.17 -9.43
CA CYS A 230 9.26 -1.15 -8.44
C CYS A 230 9.98 -2.35 -9.08
N ALA A 231 9.55 -2.80 -10.26
CA ALA A 231 10.25 -3.82 -11.03
C ALA A 231 11.70 -3.40 -11.35
N GLN A 232 11.91 -2.16 -11.79
CA GLN A 232 13.24 -1.60 -12.05
C GLN A 232 14.08 -1.41 -10.77
N ALA A 233 13.45 -1.15 -9.62
CA ALA A 233 14.10 -1.13 -8.31
C ALA A 233 14.41 -2.55 -7.75
N GLY A 234 14.13 -3.58 -8.54
CA GLY A 234 14.43 -4.98 -8.23
C GLY A 234 13.44 -5.62 -7.26
N LEU A 235 12.16 -5.26 -7.31
CA LEU A 235 11.09 -5.99 -6.63
C LEU A 235 11.25 -7.52 -6.85
N ASP A 236 11.08 -8.34 -5.81
CA ASP A 236 11.40 -9.77 -5.89
C ASP A 236 10.28 -10.56 -6.60
N ALA A 237 9.03 -10.23 -6.32
CA ALA A 237 7.86 -10.88 -6.90
C ALA A 237 6.72 -9.90 -7.24
N ILE A 238 5.83 -10.30 -8.16
CA ILE A 238 4.55 -9.62 -8.41
C ILE A 238 3.42 -10.66 -8.39
N LEU A 239 2.36 -10.38 -7.63
CA LEU A 239 1.12 -11.13 -7.63
C LEU A 239 0.20 -10.60 -8.74
N VAL A 240 -0.24 -11.49 -9.63
CA VAL A 240 -1.20 -11.20 -10.69
C VAL A 240 -2.58 -11.65 -10.22
N GLY A 241 -3.53 -10.72 -10.19
CA GLY A 241 -4.88 -10.97 -9.69
C GLY A 241 -5.73 -11.84 -10.62
N GLY A 242 -6.75 -12.48 -10.05
CA GLY A 242 -7.82 -13.14 -10.80
C GLY A 242 -8.94 -12.15 -11.09
N CYS A 243 -8.83 -11.36 -12.15
CA CYS A 243 -9.83 -10.38 -12.55
C CYS A 243 -10.05 -10.36 -14.07
N THR A 244 -11.21 -9.85 -14.49
CA THR A 244 -11.52 -9.63 -15.90
C THR A 244 -11.02 -8.26 -16.38
N LEU A 245 -10.66 -8.17 -17.66
CA LEU A 245 -10.34 -6.93 -18.35
C LEU A 245 -10.57 -7.04 -19.85
N ASN A 246 -10.57 -5.91 -20.54
CA ASN A 246 -10.58 -5.86 -21.99
C ASN A 246 -9.22 -5.40 -22.51
N ILE A 247 -8.62 -6.17 -23.40
CA ILE A 247 -7.38 -5.83 -24.09
C ILE A 247 -7.70 -5.75 -25.58
N ASP A 248 -7.69 -4.54 -26.14
CA ASP A 248 -7.90 -4.28 -27.57
C ASP A 248 -9.15 -4.95 -28.16
N GLY A 249 -10.26 -4.92 -27.41
CA GLY A 249 -11.54 -5.52 -27.79
C GLY A 249 -11.70 -6.98 -27.39
N LYS A 250 -10.63 -7.66 -26.95
CA LYS A 250 -10.67 -9.04 -26.47
C LYS A 250 -10.94 -9.08 -24.97
N ALA A 251 -11.97 -9.83 -24.57
CA ALA A 251 -12.25 -10.10 -23.17
C ALA A 251 -11.22 -11.09 -22.60
N VAL A 252 -10.65 -10.72 -21.46
CA VAL A 252 -9.86 -11.57 -20.57
C VAL A 252 -10.70 -11.88 -19.35
N ASN A 253 -10.81 -13.16 -19.01
CA ASN A 253 -11.59 -13.60 -17.85
C ASN A 253 -10.73 -13.62 -16.58
N HIS A 254 -9.52 -14.19 -16.63
CA HIS A 254 -8.64 -14.27 -15.46
C HIS A 254 -7.25 -13.77 -15.83
N ALA A 255 -6.91 -12.56 -15.39
CA ALA A 255 -5.64 -11.92 -15.74
C ALA A 255 -4.39 -12.79 -15.42
N CYS A 256 -4.40 -13.52 -14.30
CA CYS A 256 -3.30 -14.44 -13.93
C CYS A 256 -3.19 -15.72 -14.80
N LEU A 257 -4.18 -16.00 -15.65
CA LEU A 257 -4.21 -17.18 -16.53
C LEU A 257 -4.00 -16.83 -18.02
N GLU A 258 -3.79 -15.54 -18.35
CA GLU A 258 -3.65 -15.07 -19.73
C GLU A 258 -2.23 -14.63 -20.06
N SER A 259 -1.65 -15.21 -21.12
CA SER A 259 -0.29 -14.87 -21.57
C SER A 259 -0.16 -13.41 -22.01
N SER A 260 -1.23 -12.82 -22.57
CA SER A 260 -1.22 -11.42 -22.97
C SER A 260 -1.06 -10.47 -21.79
N VAL A 261 -1.47 -10.88 -20.58
CA VAL A 261 -1.27 -10.10 -19.37
C VAL A 261 0.07 -10.43 -18.73
N VAL A 262 0.32 -11.71 -18.46
CA VAL A 262 1.46 -12.14 -17.65
C VAL A 262 2.78 -12.07 -18.44
N THR A 263 2.80 -12.58 -19.67
CA THR A 263 4.00 -12.58 -20.50
C THR A 263 4.12 -11.27 -21.26
N ASP A 264 3.14 -10.92 -22.10
CA ASP A 264 3.30 -9.81 -23.04
C ASP A 264 3.36 -8.46 -22.31
N ILE A 265 2.46 -8.21 -21.37
CA ILE A 265 2.45 -6.94 -20.63
C ILE A 265 3.42 -6.99 -19.44
N LEU A 266 3.30 -7.93 -18.51
CA LEU A 266 4.10 -7.89 -17.28
C LEU A 266 5.57 -8.26 -17.51
N ARG A 267 5.88 -9.36 -18.20
CA ARG A 267 7.30 -9.71 -18.48
C ARG A 267 7.93 -8.78 -19.50
N HIS A 268 7.28 -8.53 -20.63
CA HIS A 268 7.91 -7.79 -21.74
C HIS A 268 7.69 -6.27 -21.66
N GLU A 269 6.44 -5.79 -21.61
CA GLU A 269 6.15 -4.34 -21.58
C GLU A 269 6.64 -3.67 -20.28
N CYS A 270 6.39 -4.29 -19.12
CA CYS A 270 6.82 -3.79 -17.82
C CYS A 270 8.23 -4.23 -17.43
N GLN A 271 8.90 -5.03 -18.26
CA GLN A 271 10.28 -5.50 -18.09
C GLN A 271 10.55 -6.17 -16.73
N PHE A 272 9.57 -6.89 -16.19
CA PHE A 272 9.73 -7.49 -14.88
C PHE A 272 10.47 -8.85 -14.96
N GLY A 273 11.63 -8.95 -14.29
CA GLY A 273 12.48 -10.14 -14.30
C GLY A 273 12.36 -11.07 -13.08
N GLY A 274 11.61 -10.66 -12.05
CA GLY A 274 11.43 -11.43 -10.80
C GLY A 274 10.32 -12.48 -10.87
N VAL A 275 9.96 -13.05 -9.73
CA VAL A 275 8.96 -14.13 -9.64
C VAL A 275 7.55 -13.62 -9.92
N VAL A 276 6.79 -14.31 -10.76
CA VAL A 276 5.35 -14.09 -10.92
C VAL A 276 4.59 -15.07 -10.03
N LEU A 277 3.68 -14.56 -9.23
CA LEU A 277 2.77 -15.36 -8.42
C LEU A 277 1.34 -15.24 -8.96
N SER A 278 0.67 -16.36 -9.20
CA SER A 278 -0.75 -16.34 -9.55
C SER A 278 -1.63 -15.88 -8.36
N GLU A 279 -2.85 -15.47 -8.65
CA GLU A 279 -3.91 -15.44 -7.64
C GLU A 279 -4.17 -16.86 -7.09
N CYS A 280 -4.76 -16.95 -5.91
CA CYS A 280 -5.19 -18.22 -5.34
C CYS A 280 -6.20 -18.92 -6.26
N LEU A 281 -5.79 -20.04 -6.87
CA LEU A 281 -6.66 -20.77 -7.80
C LEU A 281 -7.80 -21.52 -7.10
N ALA A 282 -7.77 -21.56 -5.77
CA ALA A 282 -8.86 -22.09 -4.95
C ALA A 282 -9.92 -21.04 -4.58
N MET A 283 -9.79 -19.81 -5.11
CA MET A 283 -10.82 -18.78 -5.05
C MET A 283 -12.07 -19.27 -5.80
N GLU A 284 -13.26 -18.98 -5.27
CA GLU A 284 -14.51 -19.60 -5.72
C GLU A 284 -14.80 -19.34 -7.20
N ALA A 285 -14.69 -18.09 -7.66
CA ALA A 285 -14.89 -17.73 -9.06
C ALA A 285 -13.95 -18.51 -10.00
N LEU A 286 -12.64 -18.56 -9.69
CA LEU A 286 -11.67 -19.23 -10.55
C LEU A 286 -11.87 -20.75 -10.54
N CYS A 287 -12.10 -21.33 -9.36
CA CYS A 287 -12.32 -22.77 -9.21
C CYS A 287 -13.61 -23.24 -9.92
N GLN A 288 -14.68 -22.43 -9.91
CA GLN A 288 -15.93 -22.74 -10.61
C GLN A 288 -15.83 -22.57 -12.12
N ASP A 289 -15.12 -21.54 -12.59
CA ASP A 289 -14.97 -21.25 -14.02
C ASP A 289 -14.05 -22.25 -14.74
N ILE A 290 -12.89 -22.53 -14.16
CA ILE A 290 -11.78 -23.22 -14.84
C ILE A 290 -11.44 -24.57 -14.19
N GLY A 291 -11.55 -24.66 -12.87
CA GLY A 291 -11.04 -25.79 -12.10
C GLY A 291 -9.54 -25.70 -11.79
N ILE A 292 -9.10 -26.43 -10.76
CA ILE A 292 -7.75 -26.33 -10.21
C ILE A 292 -6.69 -26.88 -11.17
N SER A 293 -6.92 -28.08 -11.73
CA SER A 293 -5.98 -28.73 -12.65
C SER A 293 -5.65 -27.86 -13.87
N GLN A 294 -6.69 -27.35 -14.53
CA GLN A 294 -6.58 -26.51 -15.72
C GLN A 294 -5.99 -25.15 -15.33
N GLY A 295 -6.47 -24.54 -14.24
CA GLY A 295 -5.97 -23.26 -13.76
C GLY A 295 -4.46 -23.29 -13.47
N ALA A 296 -3.96 -24.32 -12.79
CA ALA A 296 -2.54 -24.46 -12.47
C ALA A 296 -1.69 -24.55 -13.75
N THR A 297 -2.15 -25.35 -14.72
CA THR A 297 -1.46 -25.49 -16.02
C THR A 297 -1.50 -24.20 -16.82
N MET A 298 -2.65 -23.51 -16.85
CA MET A 298 -2.83 -22.23 -17.54
C MET A 298 -1.98 -21.11 -16.93
N ALA A 299 -1.88 -21.03 -15.59
CA ALA A 299 -1.05 -20.05 -14.91
C ALA A 299 0.41 -20.19 -15.34
N ILE A 300 0.97 -21.41 -15.32
CA ILE A 300 2.35 -21.66 -15.76
C ILE A 300 2.52 -21.33 -17.25
N LYS A 301 1.57 -21.74 -18.11
CA LYS A 301 1.60 -21.41 -19.55
C LYS A 301 1.51 -19.90 -19.82
N ALA A 302 0.76 -19.16 -19.02
CA ALA A 302 0.66 -17.71 -19.12
C ALA A 302 1.99 -17.02 -18.77
N GLY A 303 2.89 -17.73 -18.07
CA GLY A 303 4.18 -17.24 -17.63
C GLY A 303 4.25 -17.02 -16.12
N CYS A 304 3.31 -17.55 -15.32
CA CYS A 304 3.45 -17.51 -13.87
C CYS A 304 4.58 -18.45 -13.43
N ASP A 305 5.44 -18.00 -12.52
CA ASP A 305 6.52 -18.83 -11.97
C ASP A 305 6.01 -19.67 -10.80
N MET A 306 5.05 -19.15 -10.02
CA MET A 306 4.45 -19.84 -8.89
C MET A 306 2.93 -19.84 -8.93
N VAL A 307 2.34 -20.96 -8.49
CA VAL A 307 0.89 -21.16 -8.35
C VAL A 307 0.51 -21.12 -6.88
N MET A 308 -0.50 -20.30 -6.55
CA MET A 308 -1.03 -20.18 -5.19
C MET A 308 -2.25 -21.10 -4.97
N LEU A 309 -2.22 -21.94 -3.93
CA LEU A 309 -3.32 -22.84 -3.55
C LEU A 309 -3.55 -22.88 -2.02
N CYS A 310 -4.55 -22.14 -1.54
CA CYS A 310 -4.72 -21.88 -0.09
C CYS A 310 -5.83 -22.68 0.61
N ARG A 311 -6.52 -23.63 -0.05
CA ARG A 311 -7.76 -24.21 0.47
C ARG A 311 -7.61 -25.59 1.11
N THR A 312 -7.43 -26.65 0.31
CA THR A 312 -7.45 -28.03 0.83
C THR A 312 -6.25 -28.82 0.33
N TYR A 313 -5.84 -29.82 1.12
CA TYR A 313 -4.81 -30.79 0.76
C TYR A 313 -5.10 -31.46 -0.59
N GLN A 314 -6.36 -31.83 -0.84
CA GLN A 314 -6.76 -32.47 -2.10
C GLN A 314 -6.57 -31.55 -3.30
N SER A 315 -6.95 -30.27 -3.18
CA SER A 315 -6.74 -29.25 -4.22
C SER A 315 -5.26 -29.05 -4.52
N GLN A 316 -4.40 -29.11 -3.51
CA GLN A 316 -2.96 -28.94 -3.66
C GLN A 316 -2.33 -30.12 -4.40
N LEU A 317 -2.71 -31.36 -4.04
CA LEU A 317 -2.29 -32.56 -4.76
C LEU A 317 -2.77 -32.55 -6.21
N GLU A 318 -4.01 -32.11 -6.46
CA GLU A 318 -4.56 -31.99 -7.81
C GLU A 318 -3.73 -31.04 -8.67
N GLY A 319 -3.42 -29.83 -8.18
CA GLY A 319 -2.61 -28.86 -8.91
C GLY A 319 -1.19 -29.39 -9.22
N LEU A 320 -0.53 -30.02 -8.24
CA LEU A 320 0.78 -30.65 -8.42
C LEU A 320 0.74 -31.74 -9.49
N ALA A 321 -0.26 -32.62 -9.44
CA ALA A 321 -0.44 -33.70 -10.40
C ALA A 321 -0.71 -33.18 -11.82
N ALA A 322 -1.50 -32.11 -11.94
CA ALA A 322 -1.84 -31.50 -13.23
C ALA A 322 -0.61 -30.89 -13.91
N VAL A 323 0.20 -30.10 -13.19
CA VAL A 323 1.43 -29.52 -13.76
C VAL A 323 2.42 -30.62 -14.14
N LYS A 324 2.56 -31.66 -13.31
CA LYS A 324 3.40 -32.82 -13.63
C LYS A 324 2.96 -33.51 -14.93
N LEU A 325 1.67 -33.78 -15.08
CA LEU A 325 1.12 -34.38 -16.29
C LEU A 325 1.37 -33.50 -17.52
N ALA A 326 1.13 -32.19 -17.39
CA ALA A 326 1.35 -31.24 -18.48
C ALA A 326 2.82 -31.13 -18.91
N VAL A 327 3.77 -31.38 -18.01
CA VAL A 327 5.19 -31.45 -18.38
C VAL A 327 5.52 -32.79 -19.05
N GLN A 328 4.98 -33.89 -18.53
CA GLN A 328 5.20 -35.22 -19.09
C GLN A 328 4.60 -35.39 -20.49
N ASP A 329 3.46 -34.78 -20.77
CA ASP A 329 2.81 -34.81 -22.09
C ASP A 329 3.33 -33.72 -23.06
N GLY A 330 4.20 -32.83 -22.59
CA GLY A 330 4.83 -31.77 -23.38
C GLY A 330 3.96 -30.51 -23.55
N SER A 331 2.77 -30.46 -22.97
CA SER A 331 1.92 -29.26 -22.95
C SER A 331 2.60 -28.06 -22.31
N VAL A 332 3.42 -28.29 -21.28
CA VAL A 332 4.29 -27.30 -20.64
C VAL A 332 5.74 -27.76 -20.82
N PRO A 333 6.55 -27.05 -21.63
CA PRO A 333 7.94 -27.44 -21.83
C PRO A 333 8.72 -27.40 -20.52
N LEU A 334 9.54 -28.43 -20.26
CA LEU A 334 10.40 -28.48 -19.07
C LEU A 334 11.30 -27.24 -18.93
N GLN A 335 11.71 -26.63 -20.04
CA GLN A 335 12.48 -25.40 -20.05
C GLN A 335 11.76 -24.25 -19.31
N VAL A 336 10.45 -24.09 -19.49
CA VAL A 336 9.64 -23.07 -18.81
C VAL A 336 9.71 -23.27 -17.29
N ILE A 337 9.58 -24.52 -16.84
CA ILE A 337 9.68 -24.89 -15.43
C ILE A 337 11.06 -24.57 -14.84
N MET A 338 12.13 -24.83 -15.61
CA MET A 338 13.49 -24.55 -15.18
C MET A 338 13.77 -23.04 -15.09
N GLU A 339 13.25 -22.25 -16.04
CA GLU A 339 13.35 -20.78 -16.00
C GLU A 339 12.64 -20.21 -14.77
N SER A 340 11.44 -20.71 -14.45
CA SER A 340 10.73 -20.33 -13.23
C SER A 340 11.47 -20.74 -11.96
N ASN A 341 12.02 -21.95 -11.90
CA ASN A 341 12.86 -22.38 -10.79
C ASN A 341 14.08 -21.50 -10.58
N ASN A 342 14.74 -21.05 -11.66
CA ASN A 342 15.89 -20.15 -11.55
C ASN A 342 15.49 -18.82 -10.88
N ARG A 343 14.33 -18.26 -11.22
CA ARG A 343 13.82 -17.03 -10.58
C ARG A 343 13.47 -17.27 -9.10
N ILE A 344 12.77 -18.36 -8.80
CA ILE A 344 12.38 -18.71 -7.41
C ILE A 344 13.62 -18.96 -6.55
N ASN A 345 14.61 -19.68 -7.08
CA ASN A 345 15.86 -19.97 -6.38
C ASN A 345 16.69 -18.70 -6.16
N ALA A 346 16.78 -17.81 -7.15
CA ALA A 346 17.44 -16.51 -6.99
C ALA A 346 16.76 -15.65 -5.90
N MET A 347 15.42 -15.66 -5.85
CA MET A 347 14.67 -14.98 -4.78
C MET A 347 14.94 -15.62 -3.41
N LYS A 348 14.94 -16.96 -3.30
CA LYS A 348 15.30 -17.68 -2.07
C LYS A 348 16.72 -17.32 -1.59
N ASP A 349 17.69 -17.35 -2.50
CA ASP A 349 19.10 -17.04 -2.20
C ASP A 349 19.28 -15.59 -1.72
N GLY A 350 18.40 -14.67 -2.14
CA GLY A 350 18.41 -13.28 -1.69
C GLY A 350 17.82 -13.04 -0.29
N CYS A 351 16.92 -13.90 0.21
CA CYS A 351 16.17 -13.64 1.44
C CYS A 351 16.39 -14.68 2.56
N THR A 352 16.83 -15.89 2.25
CA THR A 352 16.93 -16.98 3.22
C THR A 352 18.13 -17.90 2.99
N SER A 353 18.56 -18.59 4.04
CA SER A 353 19.60 -19.61 4.04
C SER A 353 19.30 -20.63 5.15
N TRP A 354 19.85 -21.84 5.08
CA TRP A 354 19.61 -22.85 6.12
C TRP A 354 20.06 -22.39 7.51
N GLU A 355 21.17 -21.65 7.60
CA GLU A 355 21.63 -21.04 8.84
C GLU A 355 20.55 -20.12 9.45
N ARG A 356 19.99 -19.21 8.65
CA ARG A 356 18.95 -18.27 9.11
C ARG A 356 17.62 -18.97 9.39
N ALA A 357 17.23 -19.91 8.54
CA ALA A 357 15.93 -20.57 8.60
C ALA A 357 15.81 -21.54 9.79
N LEU A 358 16.89 -22.24 10.14
CA LEU A 358 16.91 -23.17 11.27
C LEU A 358 17.19 -22.49 12.62
N SER A 359 17.67 -21.25 12.61
CA SER A 359 17.96 -20.45 13.79
C SER A 359 17.33 -19.05 13.71
N PRO A 360 15.99 -18.93 13.73
CA PRO A 360 15.33 -17.63 13.78
C PRO A 360 15.71 -16.88 15.06
N GLN A 361 15.75 -15.54 15.00
CA GLN A 361 16.18 -14.71 16.14
C GLN A 361 15.25 -14.84 17.36
N GLY A 362 14.00 -15.20 17.10
CA GLY A 362 13.03 -15.59 18.12
C GLY A 362 12.44 -14.43 18.93
N PRO A 363 11.62 -14.77 19.94
CA PRO A 363 10.80 -13.81 20.68
C PRO A 363 11.59 -12.76 21.46
N VAL A 364 12.73 -13.13 22.04
CA VAL A 364 13.56 -12.20 22.83
C VAL A 364 14.03 -11.02 21.98
N ARG A 365 14.45 -11.29 20.75
CA ARG A 365 14.87 -10.24 19.82
C ARG A 365 13.67 -9.45 19.30
N LEU A 366 12.54 -10.11 19.04
CA LEU A 366 11.28 -9.47 18.67
C LEU A 366 10.87 -8.42 19.72
N THR A 367 10.79 -8.80 21.01
CA THR A 367 10.45 -7.88 22.11
C THR A 367 11.48 -6.76 22.29
N SER A 368 12.75 -7.00 21.95
CA SER A 368 13.77 -5.95 21.97
C SER A 368 13.55 -4.91 20.87
N LEU A 369 13.18 -5.33 19.66
CA LEU A 369 12.93 -4.44 18.53
C LEU A 369 11.63 -3.65 18.70
N SER A 370 10.58 -4.29 19.23
CA SER A 370 9.26 -3.66 19.37
C SER A 370 9.30 -2.40 20.25
N LYS A 371 10.21 -2.32 21.22
CA LYS A 371 10.40 -1.11 22.05
C LYS A 371 10.72 0.13 21.24
N ASP A 372 11.66 0.04 20.31
CA ASP A 372 12.05 1.17 19.45
C ASP A 372 10.98 1.43 18.37
N HIS A 373 10.38 0.35 17.86
CA HIS A 373 9.34 0.45 16.84
C HIS A 373 8.03 1.05 17.37
N LEU A 374 7.68 0.86 18.65
CA LEU A 374 6.55 1.52 19.28
C LEU A 374 6.71 3.06 19.31
N ILE A 375 7.93 3.56 19.47
CA ILE A 375 8.23 5.00 19.38
C ILE A 375 7.99 5.50 17.96
N LEU A 376 8.47 4.75 16.95
CA LEU A 376 8.22 5.05 15.55
C LEU A 376 6.71 5.00 15.24
N SER A 377 5.98 4.02 15.78
CA SER A 377 4.54 3.90 15.61
C SER A 377 3.81 5.14 16.12
N ASP A 378 4.09 5.59 17.35
CA ASP A 378 3.51 6.81 17.91
C ASP A 378 3.81 8.04 17.03
N GLN A 379 5.06 8.19 16.59
CA GLN A 379 5.47 9.29 15.71
C GLN A 379 4.66 9.32 14.40
N VAL A 380 4.49 8.17 13.76
CA VAL A 380 3.82 8.08 12.46
C VAL A 380 2.31 8.29 12.62
N TYR A 381 1.68 7.70 13.65
CA TYR A 381 0.25 7.86 13.92
C TYR A 381 -0.16 9.30 14.19
N ARG A 382 0.67 10.07 14.92
CA ARG A 382 0.44 11.50 15.16
C ARG A 382 0.28 12.30 13.86
N GLY A 383 0.94 11.86 12.79
CA GLY A 383 0.89 12.53 11.48
C GLY A 383 -0.10 11.92 10.49
N ALA A 384 -0.78 10.82 10.82
CA ALA A 384 -1.60 10.08 9.87
C ALA A 384 -3.05 10.58 9.76
N ILE A 385 -3.57 11.33 10.73
CA ILE A 385 -4.99 11.76 10.73
C ILE A 385 -5.21 12.99 9.86
N SER A 386 -6.22 12.92 9.00
CA SER A 386 -6.61 14.03 8.13
C SER A 386 -7.86 14.74 8.61
N LEU A 387 -7.74 16.05 8.86
CA LEU A 387 -8.90 16.93 8.95
C LEU A 387 -9.30 17.35 7.53
N VAL A 388 -10.38 16.77 7.01
CA VAL A 388 -10.84 17.05 5.64
C VAL A 388 -11.48 18.43 5.57
N ARG A 389 -12.33 18.76 6.56
CA ARG A 389 -12.92 20.10 6.71
C ARG A 389 -13.44 20.33 8.12
N ASP A 390 -13.49 21.60 8.52
CA ASP A 390 -14.23 22.09 9.71
C ASP A 390 -14.79 23.50 9.41
N THR A 391 -15.86 23.56 8.60
CA THR A 391 -16.35 24.84 8.04
C THR A 391 -17.09 25.72 9.04
N VAL A 392 -17.51 25.17 10.17
CA VAL A 392 -18.27 25.87 11.22
C VAL A 392 -17.59 25.83 12.59
N GLY A 393 -16.34 25.34 12.65
CA GLY A 393 -15.53 25.30 13.87
C GLY A 393 -16.04 24.33 14.95
N ASN A 394 -16.67 23.21 14.57
CA ASN A 394 -17.22 22.28 15.56
C ASN A 394 -16.14 21.63 16.43
N LEU A 395 -14.88 21.54 15.97
CA LEU A 395 -13.80 21.03 16.81
C LEU A 395 -13.55 21.93 18.02
N LEU A 396 -13.48 23.24 17.80
CA LEU A 396 -13.36 24.20 18.89
C LEU A 396 -14.58 24.15 19.82
N ARG A 397 -15.78 23.98 19.24
CA ARG A 397 -17.03 23.90 20.02
C ARG A 397 -17.05 22.68 20.93
N ILE A 398 -16.65 21.50 20.44
CA ILE A 398 -16.58 20.28 21.26
C ILE A 398 -15.56 20.41 22.39
N ARG A 399 -14.40 21.05 22.13
CA ARG A 399 -13.36 21.28 23.15
C ARG A 399 -13.83 22.17 24.30
N ASN A 400 -14.80 23.05 24.05
CA ASN A 400 -15.29 24.05 25.01
C ASN A 400 -16.63 23.66 25.65
N ILE A 401 -17.08 22.41 25.50
CA ILE A 401 -18.30 21.94 26.16
C ILE A 401 -18.07 21.89 27.68
N PRO A 402 -18.96 22.48 28.50
CA PRO A 402 -18.84 22.43 29.95
C PRO A 402 -18.88 20.99 30.50
N ALA A 403 -18.16 20.72 31.59
CA ALA A 403 -18.03 19.38 32.15
C ALA A 403 -19.34 18.75 32.65
N ASP A 404 -20.35 19.58 32.99
CA ASP A 404 -21.69 19.14 33.40
C ASP A 404 -22.59 18.75 32.22
N LYS A 405 -22.16 19.01 30.98
CA LYS A 405 -22.91 18.69 29.76
C LYS A 405 -22.52 17.35 29.17
N GLU A 406 -23.45 16.81 28.38
CA GLU A 406 -23.34 15.49 27.77
C GLU A 406 -22.85 15.58 26.32
N VAL A 407 -21.89 14.73 25.96
CA VAL A 407 -21.44 14.52 24.57
C VAL A 407 -21.79 13.10 24.16
N LEU A 408 -22.47 12.94 23.03
CA LEU A 408 -22.84 11.62 22.49
C LEU A 408 -21.76 11.12 21.53
N LEU A 409 -21.28 9.90 21.78
CA LEU A 409 -20.45 9.12 20.89
C LEU A 409 -21.28 8.00 20.25
N LEU A 410 -21.38 8.03 18.93
CA LEU A 410 -22.04 7.00 18.12
C LEU A 410 -21.00 6.20 17.33
N THR A 411 -20.91 4.90 17.59
CA THR A 411 -19.97 4.00 16.87
C THR A 411 -20.71 2.93 16.08
N PRO A 412 -20.19 2.53 14.90
CA PRO A 412 -20.80 1.43 14.15
C PRO A 412 -20.47 0.10 14.82
N LEU A 413 -21.36 -0.88 14.66
CA LEU A 413 -21.01 -2.29 14.87
C LEU A 413 -20.23 -2.78 13.64
N VAL A 414 -18.91 -2.84 13.74
CA VAL A 414 -18.02 -3.43 12.72
C VAL A 414 -17.48 -4.75 13.25
N GLY A 415 -17.35 -5.77 12.41
CA GLY A 415 -16.54 -6.94 12.76
C GLY A 415 -15.06 -6.62 12.54
N LEU A 416 -14.18 -7.00 13.47
CA LEU A 416 -12.73 -7.03 13.21
C LEU A 416 -12.47 -7.91 11.97
N PHE A 417 -11.79 -7.36 10.97
CA PHE A 417 -11.74 -7.89 9.61
C PHE A 417 -11.34 -9.37 9.52
N ALA A 418 -12.08 -10.11 8.68
CA ALA A 418 -11.53 -11.17 7.86
C ALA A 418 -11.01 -10.52 6.57
N SER A 419 -9.82 -10.89 6.08
CA SER A 419 -9.42 -10.53 4.72
C SER A 419 -10.46 -11.04 3.72
N THR A 420 -10.56 -10.42 2.54
CA THR A 420 -11.40 -10.91 1.43
C THR A 420 -11.04 -12.34 0.99
N ALA A 421 -9.88 -12.87 1.39
CA ALA A 421 -9.48 -14.27 1.19
C ALA A 421 -9.86 -15.22 2.36
N THR A 422 -10.48 -14.76 3.46
CA THR A 422 -10.71 -15.57 4.66
C THR A 422 -12.14 -15.60 5.18
N ARG A 423 -13.14 -15.15 4.42
CA ARG A 423 -14.54 -15.28 4.83
C ARG A 423 -15.11 -16.69 4.59
N ALA A 424 -14.51 -17.70 5.21
CA ALA A 424 -15.20 -18.93 5.55
C ALA A 424 -15.65 -18.79 7.01
N VAL A 425 -16.91 -18.45 7.23
CA VAL A 425 -17.54 -18.48 8.55
C VAL A 425 -17.58 -19.95 9.01
N PRO A 426 -16.89 -20.38 10.09
CA PRO A 426 -17.16 -21.67 10.68
C PRO A 426 -18.54 -21.60 11.35
N LYS A 427 -19.46 -22.49 10.99
CA LYS A 427 -20.78 -22.62 11.64
C LYS A 427 -20.69 -23.11 13.10
N ASP A 428 -19.52 -23.49 13.59
CA ASP A 428 -19.35 -24.21 14.86
C ASP A 428 -18.45 -23.47 15.87
N LEU A 429 -18.85 -22.28 16.32
CA LEU A 429 -18.32 -21.65 17.55
C LEU A 429 -19.34 -21.74 18.69
N VAL A 430 -19.81 -22.95 18.98
CA VAL A 430 -20.65 -23.27 20.14
C VAL A 430 -19.86 -24.16 21.11
N ALA A 431 -18.91 -23.59 21.86
CA ALA A 431 -18.52 -24.05 23.20
C ALA A 431 -17.32 -23.26 23.78
N ALA A 432 -17.60 -22.19 24.54
CA ALA A 432 -16.70 -21.69 25.61
C ALA A 432 -17.47 -20.70 26.51
N PRO A 433 -17.22 -20.66 27.83
CA PRO A 433 -18.19 -20.19 28.83
C PRO A 433 -18.32 -18.66 28.94
N ARG A 434 -19.41 -18.26 29.59
CA ARG A 434 -19.99 -16.91 29.70
C ARG A 434 -19.06 -15.87 30.36
N VAL A 435 -18.46 -15.03 29.54
CA VAL A 435 -18.17 -13.62 29.84
C VAL A 435 -18.94 -12.81 28.79
N SER A 436 -19.58 -11.71 29.16
CA SER A 436 -20.46 -10.89 28.30
C SER A 436 -19.84 -10.69 26.91
N ARG A 437 -20.31 -11.45 25.91
CA ARG A 437 -19.72 -11.42 24.57
C ARG A 437 -20.21 -10.17 23.85
N LEU A 438 -19.48 -9.07 24.03
CA LEU A 438 -19.54 -7.90 23.15
C LEU A 438 -19.21 -8.35 21.71
N ALA A 439 -19.73 -7.63 20.71
CA ALA A 439 -19.40 -7.94 19.32
C ALA A 439 -17.91 -7.68 19.05
N PRO A 440 -17.21 -8.46 18.21
CA PRO A 440 -15.79 -8.23 17.92
C PRO A 440 -15.55 -6.78 17.45
N GLY A 441 -14.69 -6.02 18.13
CA GLY A 441 -14.40 -4.61 17.84
C GLY A 441 -15.16 -3.60 18.71
N GLU A 442 -16.20 -4.03 19.43
CA GLU A 442 -16.93 -3.19 20.38
C GLU A 442 -16.08 -2.81 21.60
N ASP A 443 -15.20 -3.71 22.07
CA ASP A 443 -14.23 -3.46 23.15
C ASP A 443 -13.27 -2.32 22.81
N THR A 444 -12.81 -2.26 21.55
CA THR A 444 -11.94 -1.20 21.03
C THR A 444 -12.64 0.15 21.11
N PHE A 445 -13.90 0.22 20.69
CA PHE A 445 -14.69 1.44 20.75
C PHE A 445 -15.07 1.86 22.16
N GLN A 446 -15.35 0.92 23.07
CA GLN A 446 -15.59 1.23 24.48
C GLN A 446 -14.35 1.81 25.14
N SER A 447 -13.18 1.21 24.88
CA SER A 447 -11.89 1.71 25.36
C SER A 447 -11.60 3.12 24.83
N PHE A 448 -11.87 3.35 23.54
CA PHE A 448 -11.78 4.68 22.93
C PHE A 448 -12.75 5.67 23.57
N GLY A 449 -14.02 5.29 23.79
CA GLY A 449 -15.00 6.15 24.46
C GLY A 449 -14.55 6.57 25.86
N ALA A 450 -14.06 5.62 26.66
CA ALA A 450 -13.51 5.92 27.99
C ALA A 450 -12.29 6.87 27.92
N PHE A 451 -11.37 6.62 26.98
CA PHE A 451 -10.20 7.48 26.78
C PHE A 451 -10.61 8.89 26.31
N LEU A 452 -11.52 8.99 25.35
CA LEU A 452 -12.04 10.26 24.83
C LEU A 452 -12.73 11.09 25.93
N ALA A 453 -13.55 10.45 26.78
CA ALA A 453 -14.20 11.11 27.91
C ALA A 453 -13.16 11.77 28.84
N HIS A 454 -12.09 11.04 29.16
CA HIS A 454 -10.98 11.55 29.96
C HIS A 454 -10.24 12.70 29.26
N GLN A 455 -9.99 12.60 27.94
CA GLN A 455 -9.28 13.64 27.20
C GLN A 455 -10.09 14.94 27.09
N LEU A 456 -11.41 14.85 26.86
CA LEU A 456 -12.32 16.00 26.73
C LEU A 456 -12.77 16.58 28.08
N ARG A 457 -12.69 15.81 29.18
CA ARG A 457 -13.20 16.19 30.51
C ARG A 457 -14.70 16.51 30.52
N VAL A 458 -15.48 15.68 29.83
CA VAL A 458 -16.95 15.82 29.68
C VAL A 458 -17.66 14.54 30.11
N ARG A 459 -18.98 14.62 30.36
CA ARG A 459 -19.82 13.42 30.48
C ARG A 459 -20.08 12.82 29.10
N LEU A 460 -19.27 11.85 28.70
CA LEU A 460 -19.44 11.14 27.44
C LEU A 460 -20.48 10.00 27.59
N ILE A 461 -21.45 9.95 26.68
CA ILE A 461 -22.34 8.80 26.52
C ILE A 461 -21.97 8.10 25.25
N HIS A 462 -21.67 6.81 25.33
CA HIS A 462 -21.31 5.99 24.19
C HIS A 462 -22.41 4.97 23.91
N THR A 463 -22.87 4.91 22.65
CA THR A 463 -23.75 3.84 22.18
C THR A 463 -23.38 3.43 20.76
N SER A 464 -23.59 2.16 20.45
CA SER A 464 -23.42 1.63 19.09
C SER A 464 -24.69 1.78 18.27
N TYR A 465 -24.54 1.87 16.94
CA TYR A 465 -25.64 1.79 15.98
C TYR A 465 -25.40 0.66 14.96
N SER A 466 -26.47 0.21 14.29
CA SER A 466 -26.46 -0.94 13.38
C SER A 466 -27.23 -0.62 12.10
N SER A 467 -27.37 -1.61 11.23
CA SER A 467 -28.20 -1.53 10.03
C SER A 467 -29.68 -1.25 10.30
N ASN A 468 -30.14 -1.40 11.54
CA ASN A 468 -31.49 -1.02 11.97
C ASN A 468 -31.71 0.51 12.07
N GLY A 469 -30.69 1.32 11.76
CA GLY A 469 -30.82 2.76 11.69
C GLY A 469 -30.82 3.48 13.05
N VAL A 470 -31.35 4.70 13.05
CA VAL A 470 -31.56 5.52 14.25
C VAL A 470 -32.81 4.99 14.98
N ARG A 471 -32.65 4.56 16.24
CA ARG A 471 -33.73 4.05 17.09
C ARG A 471 -34.24 5.15 18.02
N PRO A 472 -35.44 5.02 18.64
CA PRO A 472 -35.95 6.03 19.58
C PRO A 472 -34.98 6.36 20.72
N VAL A 473 -34.22 5.38 21.22
CA VAL A 473 -33.15 5.62 22.20
C VAL A 473 -32.06 6.52 21.63
N HIS A 474 -31.65 6.33 20.38
CA HIS A 474 -30.67 7.20 19.73
C HIS A 474 -31.22 8.63 19.57
N GLU A 475 -32.49 8.79 19.17
CA GLU A 475 -33.12 10.11 19.03
C GLU A 475 -33.17 10.89 20.36
N GLN A 476 -33.51 10.20 21.45
CA GLN A 476 -33.52 10.79 22.79
C GLN A 476 -32.10 11.20 23.22
N LEU A 477 -31.10 10.36 22.97
CA LEU A 477 -29.69 10.66 23.25
C LEU A 477 -29.18 11.85 22.43
N ILE A 478 -29.53 11.90 21.14
CA ILE A 478 -29.18 13.01 20.25
C ILE A 478 -29.80 14.30 20.77
N SER A 479 -31.09 14.27 21.13
CA SER A 479 -31.83 15.42 21.66
C SER A 479 -31.20 16.01 22.92
N ARG A 480 -30.86 15.16 23.91
CA ARG A 480 -30.34 15.61 25.21
C ARG A 480 -28.87 16.06 25.19
N SER A 481 -28.07 15.53 24.27
CA SER A 481 -26.63 15.79 24.24
C SER A 481 -26.32 17.16 23.65
N SER A 482 -25.29 17.84 24.17
CA SER A 482 -24.83 19.14 23.69
C SER A 482 -24.02 19.05 22.40
N ALA A 483 -23.47 17.88 22.09
CA ALA A 483 -22.75 17.60 20.84
C ALA A 483 -22.84 16.12 20.48
N VAL A 484 -22.59 15.82 19.19
CA VAL A 484 -22.54 14.45 18.68
C VAL A 484 -21.25 14.21 17.92
N ILE A 485 -20.56 13.13 18.26
CA ILE A 485 -19.43 12.57 17.51
C ILE A 485 -19.92 11.24 16.94
N ILE A 486 -19.87 11.10 15.61
CA ILE A 486 -20.27 9.87 14.94
C ILE A 486 -19.08 9.31 14.16
N LEU A 487 -18.77 8.04 14.42
CA LEU A 487 -17.76 7.29 13.69
C LEU A 487 -18.44 6.45 12.63
N THR A 488 -17.77 6.25 11.51
CA THR A 488 -18.21 5.40 10.40
C THR A 488 -17.03 4.57 9.90
N ALA A 489 -17.28 3.41 9.31
CA ALA A 489 -16.28 2.58 8.66
C ALA A 489 -16.83 2.10 7.31
N ASP A 490 -16.26 2.61 6.22
CA ASP A 490 -16.67 2.41 4.83
C ASP A 490 -18.17 2.67 4.60
N ALA A 491 -18.68 3.82 5.04
CA ALA A 491 -20.08 4.22 4.88
C ALA A 491 -20.53 4.25 3.41
N THR A 492 -19.63 4.55 2.47
CA THR A 492 -19.91 4.45 1.02
C THR A 492 -20.30 3.04 0.58
N ARG A 493 -19.71 2.00 1.20
CA ARG A 493 -20.06 0.60 0.96
C ARG A 493 -21.12 0.07 1.92
N ASN A 494 -21.33 0.77 3.04
CA ASN A 494 -22.32 0.45 4.04
C ASN A 494 -23.38 1.55 4.10
N THR A 495 -24.33 1.50 3.16
CA THR A 495 -25.40 2.49 2.98
C THR A 495 -26.20 2.76 4.27
N SER A 496 -26.29 1.78 5.17
CA SER A 496 -26.93 1.97 6.47
C SER A 496 -26.19 2.96 7.37
N GLN A 497 -24.85 2.91 7.40
CA GLN A 497 -24.04 3.88 8.15
C GLN A 497 -24.11 5.28 7.53
N TYR A 498 -24.13 5.38 6.20
CA TYR A 498 -24.33 6.64 5.49
C TYR A 498 -25.69 7.27 5.86
N GLY A 499 -26.76 6.47 5.80
CA GLY A 499 -28.12 6.89 6.15
C GLY A 499 -28.24 7.35 7.60
N VAL A 500 -27.71 6.58 8.56
CA VAL A 500 -27.68 6.97 9.99
C VAL A 500 -26.98 8.31 10.16
N THR A 501 -25.82 8.49 9.52
CA THR A 501 -25.03 9.73 9.64
C THR A 501 -25.77 10.94 9.12
N LYS A 502 -26.44 10.82 7.95
CA LYS A 502 -27.26 11.92 7.41
C LYS A 502 -28.45 12.25 8.30
N LEU A 503 -29.13 11.25 8.85
CA LEU A 503 -30.26 11.46 9.77
C LEU A 503 -29.83 12.16 11.05
N VAL A 504 -28.72 11.71 11.66
CA VAL A 504 -28.14 12.33 12.86
C VAL A 504 -27.73 13.78 12.58
N ASN A 505 -27.03 14.02 11.46
CA ASN A 505 -26.64 15.37 11.06
C ASN A 505 -27.86 16.27 10.89
N MET A 506 -28.87 15.81 10.13
CA MET A 506 -30.12 16.53 9.89
C MET A 506 -30.86 16.86 11.19
N GLN A 507 -31.01 15.89 12.10
CA GLN A 507 -31.66 16.13 13.39
C GLN A 507 -30.90 17.17 14.24
N CYS A 508 -29.57 17.16 14.21
CA CYS A 508 -28.75 18.16 14.88
C CYS A 508 -28.83 19.55 14.21
N ARG A 509 -29.15 19.64 12.90
CA ARG A 509 -29.38 20.93 12.21
C ARG A 509 -30.62 21.65 12.76
N TYR A 510 -31.68 20.91 13.07
CA TYR A 510 -32.93 21.46 13.59
C TYR A 510 -32.94 21.68 15.10
N GLN A 511 -31.91 21.23 15.81
CA GLN A 511 -31.76 21.41 17.25
C GLN A 511 -30.72 22.48 17.55
N THR A 512 -31.02 23.34 18.51
CA THR A 512 -30.10 24.39 18.96
C THR A 512 -29.50 24.07 20.32
N TYR A 513 -28.23 24.40 20.49
CA TYR A 513 -27.51 24.46 21.75
C TYR A 513 -26.87 25.84 21.85
N GLU A 514 -27.16 26.57 22.94
CA GLU A 514 -26.73 27.97 23.13
C GLU A 514 -27.11 28.91 21.96
N GLY A 515 -28.31 28.73 21.38
CA GLY A 515 -28.80 29.55 20.27
C GLY A 515 -28.08 29.30 18.93
N ARG A 516 -27.21 28.30 18.85
CA ARG A 516 -26.52 27.86 17.63
C ARG A 516 -26.87 26.42 17.31
N GLN A 517 -26.69 26.02 16.06
CA GLN A 517 -26.87 24.63 15.64
C GLN A 517 -26.01 23.69 16.48
N LYS A 518 -26.55 22.56 16.94
CA LYS A 518 -25.80 21.55 17.71
C LYS A 518 -24.56 21.06 16.92
N PRO A 519 -23.34 21.07 17.50
CA PRO A 519 -22.13 20.65 16.81
C PRO A 519 -22.13 19.14 16.54
N VAL A 520 -21.76 18.77 15.32
CA VAL A 520 -21.61 17.39 14.87
C VAL A 520 -20.23 17.21 14.26
N VAL A 521 -19.52 16.17 14.67
CA VAL A 521 -18.25 15.76 14.08
C VAL A 521 -18.41 14.35 13.52
N VAL A 522 -18.18 14.21 12.22
CA VAL A 522 -18.18 12.91 11.53
C VAL A 522 -16.74 12.46 11.36
N VAL A 523 -16.46 11.21 11.75
CA VAL A 523 -15.14 10.60 11.61
C VAL A 523 -15.27 9.34 10.75
N ALA A 524 -14.62 9.33 9.58
CA ALA A 524 -14.42 8.12 8.80
C ALA A 524 -13.18 7.38 9.33
N LEU A 525 -13.39 6.15 9.75
CA LEU A 525 -12.34 5.29 10.31
C LEU A 525 -11.49 4.60 9.26
N SER A 526 -11.95 4.57 8.01
CA SER A 526 -11.27 3.90 6.90
C SER A 526 -11.23 4.83 5.69
N SER A 527 -12.31 4.88 4.92
CA SER A 527 -12.32 5.57 3.63
C SER A 527 -12.59 7.07 3.78
N PRO A 528 -11.67 7.95 3.35
CA PRO A 528 -11.95 9.38 3.28
C PRO A 528 -13.05 9.72 2.25
N HIS A 529 -13.42 8.81 1.34
CA HIS A 529 -14.49 9.03 0.36
C HIS A 529 -15.89 9.09 0.99
N ASP A 530 -16.07 8.56 2.20
CA ASP A 530 -17.39 8.32 2.82
C ASP A 530 -18.32 9.54 2.78
N PHE A 531 -17.79 10.72 3.09
CA PHE A 531 -18.54 11.98 3.00
C PHE A 531 -17.80 13.05 2.20
N LEU A 532 -16.80 12.69 1.40
CA LEU A 532 -15.88 13.67 0.79
C LEU A 532 -16.60 14.77 0.02
N THR A 533 -17.60 14.40 -0.77
CA THR A 533 -18.41 15.31 -1.60
C THR A 533 -19.65 15.87 -0.89
N ASP A 534 -19.97 15.39 0.32
CA ASP A 534 -21.16 15.78 1.07
C ASP A 534 -20.92 17.04 1.92
N ASN A 535 -21.18 18.20 1.32
CA ASN A 535 -20.95 19.51 1.97
C ASN A 535 -21.92 19.84 3.12
N ASP A 536 -22.95 19.02 3.37
CA ASP A 536 -23.79 19.17 4.57
C ASP A 536 -23.07 18.69 5.84
N ILE A 537 -22.03 17.88 5.70
CA ILE A 537 -21.17 17.45 6.80
C ILE A 537 -20.06 18.48 7.00
N HIS A 538 -20.32 19.44 7.89
CA HIS A 538 -19.43 20.60 8.08
C HIS A 538 -18.08 20.28 8.76
N THR A 539 -18.00 19.22 9.56
CA THR A 539 -16.77 18.81 10.24
C THR A 539 -16.52 17.33 9.99
N TYR A 540 -15.46 17.03 9.24
CA TYR A 540 -15.17 15.70 8.72
C TYR A 540 -13.69 15.35 8.87
N ILE A 541 -13.42 14.23 9.54
CA ILE A 541 -12.08 13.70 9.81
C ILE A 541 -11.97 12.30 9.20
N CYS A 542 -10.78 11.95 8.68
CA CYS A 542 -10.45 10.57 8.31
C CYS A 542 -9.23 10.09 9.10
N THR A 543 -9.31 8.89 9.69
CA THR A 543 -8.20 8.26 10.43
C THR A 543 -7.48 7.15 9.67
N TYR A 544 -8.07 6.64 8.57
CA TYR A 544 -7.53 5.56 7.72
C TYR A 544 -7.36 4.18 8.36
N ASP A 545 -7.54 4.08 9.66
CA ASP A 545 -7.67 2.86 10.43
C ASP A 545 -8.43 3.11 11.75
N PHE A 546 -8.86 2.03 12.38
CA PHE A 546 -9.51 2.04 13.72
C PHE A 546 -8.75 1.20 14.74
N THR A 547 -7.44 1.09 14.55
CA THR A 547 -6.54 0.49 15.53
C THR A 547 -6.50 1.34 16.81
N THR A 548 -6.14 0.73 17.94
CA THR A 548 -6.05 1.44 19.23
C THR A 548 -5.14 2.68 19.17
N PRO A 549 -3.93 2.64 18.58
CA PRO A 549 -3.08 3.83 18.46
C PRO A 549 -3.73 4.96 17.65
N SER A 550 -4.47 4.63 16.59
CA SER A 550 -5.18 5.60 15.77
C SER A 550 -6.32 6.28 16.52
N LEU A 551 -7.17 5.50 17.18
CA LEU A 551 -8.28 6.02 17.99
C LEU A 551 -7.78 6.85 19.17
N ASN A 552 -6.65 6.48 19.78
CA ASN A 552 -6.01 7.31 20.80
C ASN A 552 -5.57 8.68 20.23
N ASN A 553 -4.94 8.70 19.06
CA ASN A 553 -4.57 9.95 18.39
C ASN A 553 -5.80 10.78 17.97
N LEU A 554 -6.89 10.14 17.54
CA LEU A 554 -8.16 10.80 17.28
C LEU A 554 -8.70 11.49 18.54
N ALA A 555 -8.67 10.82 19.70
CA ALA A 555 -9.10 11.43 20.96
C ALA A 555 -8.23 12.65 21.33
N LEU A 556 -6.92 12.57 21.10
CA LEU A 556 -6.02 13.71 21.31
C LEU A 556 -6.33 14.87 20.35
N LEU A 557 -6.64 14.58 19.08
CA LEU A 557 -7.03 15.59 18.09
C LEU A 557 -8.34 16.29 18.48
N LEU A 558 -9.36 15.50 18.85
CA LEU A 558 -10.66 16.01 19.28
C LEU A 558 -10.51 16.89 20.54
N ALA A 559 -9.64 16.51 21.47
CA ALA A 559 -9.31 17.30 22.66
C ALA A 559 -8.36 18.49 22.43
N GLY A 560 -7.84 18.69 21.21
CA GLY A 560 -6.92 19.78 20.88
C GLY A 560 -5.50 19.59 21.44
N LYS A 561 -5.12 18.35 21.77
CA LYS A 561 -3.78 17.95 22.24
C LYS A 561 -2.90 17.43 21.10
N LEU A 562 -3.47 17.26 19.92
CA LEU A 562 -2.79 16.90 18.68
C LEU A 562 -3.24 17.87 17.58
N ASN A 563 -2.30 18.34 16.76
CA ASN A 563 -2.62 19.10 15.56
C ASN A 563 -2.93 18.14 14.41
N SER A 564 -3.99 18.39 13.65
CA SER A 564 -4.22 17.65 12.41
C SER A 564 -3.18 18.04 11.37
N THR A 565 -2.65 17.07 10.64
CA THR A 565 -1.49 17.28 9.77
C THR A 565 -1.88 17.66 8.34
N LYS A 566 -2.65 16.83 7.60
CA LYS A 566 -2.73 16.93 6.12
C LYS A 566 -4.08 16.52 5.53
N ILE A 567 -4.40 17.00 4.32
CA ILE A 567 -5.56 16.58 3.51
C ILE A 567 -5.33 15.13 3.05
N PRO A 568 -6.38 14.29 2.89
CA PRO A 568 -6.21 12.94 2.36
C PRO A 568 -5.41 12.87 1.06
N PRO A 569 -4.64 11.79 0.82
CA PRO A 569 -3.84 11.59 -0.40
C PRO A 569 -4.72 11.18 -1.59
N LEU A 570 -5.81 11.92 -1.78
CA LEU A 570 -6.77 11.74 -2.87
C LEU A 570 -6.89 13.02 -3.69
N ALA A 571 -6.95 12.89 -5.00
CA ALA A 571 -7.12 14.00 -5.94
C ALA A 571 -8.41 14.78 -5.65
N LEU A 572 -9.54 14.10 -5.43
CA LEU A 572 -10.82 14.75 -5.09
C LEU A 572 -10.77 15.49 -3.75
N ALA A 573 -10.02 14.97 -2.77
CA ALA A 573 -9.93 15.62 -1.46
C ALA A 573 -9.17 16.94 -1.53
N ARG A 574 -8.14 17.02 -2.39
CA ARG A 574 -7.43 18.27 -2.69
C ARG A 574 -8.35 19.29 -3.37
N GLN A 575 -9.27 18.84 -4.22
CA GLN A 575 -10.25 19.72 -4.89
C GLN A 575 -11.38 20.20 -3.96
N ALA A 576 -11.83 19.35 -3.02
CA ALA A 576 -12.93 19.64 -2.10
C ALA A 576 -12.54 20.54 -0.91
N SER A 577 -11.25 20.82 -0.71
CA SER A 577 -10.79 21.62 0.42
C SER A 577 -11.19 23.11 0.28
N PRO A 578 -11.88 23.70 1.27
CA PRO A 578 -12.31 25.11 1.24
C PRO A 578 -11.15 26.13 1.16
N ASN A 579 -9.92 25.69 1.44
CA ASN A 579 -8.73 26.54 1.56
C ASN A 579 -7.97 26.77 0.24
N ASN A 580 -8.61 26.60 -0.92
CA ASN A 580 -8.04 27.03 -2.22
C ASN A 580 -7.79 28.56 -2.33
N LEU A 581 -7.89 29.33 -1.23
CA LEU A 581 -7.49 30.74 -1.11
C LEU A 581 -6.48 31.05 0.01
N ARG A 582 -5.92 30.04 0.70
CA ARG A 582 -4.73 30.23 1.55
C ARG A 582 -3.72 29.12 1.27
N ARG A 583 -2.98 29.30 0.18
CA ARG A 583 -1.63 28.73 -0.01
C ARG A 583 -0.81 29.09 1.24
N THR A 584 -0.77 28.19 2.22
CA THR A 584 0.32 28.15 3.17
C THR A 584 1.40 27.33 2.47
N ASN A 585 2.46 28.03 2.11
CA ASN A 585 3.70 27.47 1.57
C ASN A 585 4.32 26.55 2.63
N GLU A 586 3.80 25.33 2.79
CA GLU A 586 4.64 24.25 3.29
C GLU A 586 5.23 23.55 2.06
N PRO A 587 6.56 23.65 1.85
CA PRO A 587 7.19 23.01 0.70
C PRO A 587 7.02 21.50 0.82
N MET A 588 6.46 20.86 -0.23
CA MET A 588 6.61 19.42 -0.37
C MET A 588 8.11 19.14 -0.55
N ASN A 589 8.72 18.45 0.42
CA ASN A 589 10.07 17.89 0.29
C ASN A 589 10.06 16.66 -0.64
N ALA A 590 9.60 16.84 -1.88
CA ALA A 590 9.76 15.86 -2.95
C ALA A 590 11.07 16.17 -3.68
N THR A 591 11.98 15.19 -3.76
CA THR A 591 13.20 15.29 -4.56
C THR A 591 12.85 14.97 -6.01
N TRP A 592 13.07 15.92 -6.91
CA TRP A 592 12.78 15.78 -8.34
C TRP A 592 14.04 15.37 -9.09
N LEU A 593 13.86 14.56 -10.14
CA LEU A 593 14.92 14.25 -11.07
C LEU A 593 15.30 15.51 -11.86
N VAL A 594 16.55 15.94 -11.72
CA VAL A 594 17.13 17.08 -12.43
C VAL A 594 18.06 16.55 -13.53
N GLU A 595 17.85 17.00 -14.76
CA GLU A 595 18.57 16.54 -15.94
C GLU A 595 19.25 17.70 -16.66
N PRO A 596 20.33 17.45 -17.43
CA PRO A 596 20.89 18.47 -18.31
C PRO A 596 19.86 18.96 -19.35
N TYR A 597 19.81 20.27 -19.57
CA TYR A 597 19.05 20.88 -20.66
C TYR A 597 19.64 20.46 -22.01
N ASP A 598 18.79 19.96 -22.91
CA ASP A 598 19.13 19.67 -24.29
C ASP A 598 18.29 20.54 -25.21
N ASP A 599 18.95 21.35 -26.03
CA ASP A 599 18.28 22.36 -26.83
C ASP A 599 17.39 21.77 -27.95
N ILE A 600 17.75 20.62 -28.52
CA ILE A 600 16.92 19.94 -29.54
C ILE A 600 15.65 19.38 -28.90
N ARG A 601 15.78 18.82 -27.68
CA ARG A 601 14.70 18.17 -26.95
C ARG A 601 13.76 19.15 -26.24
N ASP A 602 14.32 20.20 -25.63
CA ASP A 602 13.64 20.95 -24.56
C ASP A 602 13.18 22.35 -25.00
N ARG A 603 13.68 22.91 -26.12
CA ARG A 603 13.43 24.30 -26.53
C ARG A 603 11.95 24.67 -26.59
N SER A 604 11.12 23.89 -27.29
CA SER A 604 9.68 24.21 -27.42
C SER A 604 8.94 24.15 -26.09
N ALA A 605 9.37 23.30 -25.16
CA ALA A 605 8.80 23.19 -23.82
C ALA A 605 9.27 24.34 -22.92
N LEU A 606 10.50 24.79 -23.10
CA LEU A 606 11.06 25.94 -22.41
C LEU A 606 10.36 27.23 -22.84
N GLU A 607 10.13 27.45 -24.13
CA GLU A 607 9.38 28.61 -24.63
C GLU A 607 7.98 28.70 -24.01
N ARG A 608 7.29 27.55 -23.88
CA ARG A 608 6.00 27.46 -23.17
C ARG A 608 6.13 27.85 -21.71
N LEU A 609 7.11 27.32 -20.98
CA LEU A 609 7.36 27.72 -19.60
C LEU A 609 7.62 29.23 -19.50
N TRP A 610 8.49 29.77 -20.37
CA TRP A 610 8.92 31.16 -20.37
C TRP A 610 7.77 32.14 -20.58
N SER A 611 6.86 31.84 -21.52
CA SER A 611 5.65 32.65 -21.77
C SER A 611 4.67 32.70 -20.60
N ARG A 612 4.77 31.76 -19.64
CA ARG A 612 3.92 31.70 -18.45
C ARG A 612 4.50 32.44 -17.25
N ILE A 613 5.78 32.82 -17.30
CA ILE A 613 6.45 33.55 -16.22
C ILE A 613 6.19 35.05 -16.39
N PRO A 614 5.77 35.77 -15.32
CA PRO A 614 5.63 37.21 -15.38
C PRO A 614 6.94 37.90 -15.79
N VAL A 615 6.86 38.90 -16.68
CA VAL A 615 8.03 39.64 -17.19
C VAL A 615 8.90 40.23 -16.06
N THR A 616 8.31 40.53 -14.90
CA THR A 616 9.02 41.02 -13.70
C THR A 616 9.94 39.99 -13.03
N GLN A 617 9.81 38.70 -13.35
CA GLN A 617 10.64 37.60 -12.85
C GLN A 617 11.71 37.16 -13.87
N LEU A 618 11.72 37.74 -15.08
CA LEU A 618 12.66 37.41 -16.14
C LEU A 618 13.76 38.49 -16.22
N PRO A 619 15.05 38.12 -16.10
CA PRO A 619 16.14 39.05 -16.33
C PRO A 619 16.18 39.43 -17.82
N SER A 620 16.37 40.71 -18.10
CA SER A 620 16.39 41.27 -19.47
C SER A 620 17.55 40.75 -20.34
N THR A 621 18.51 40.04 -19.73
CA THR A 621 19.71 39.48 -20.37
C THR A 621 19.57 38.01 -20.77
N LEU A 622 18.44 37.35 -20.50
CA LEU A 622 18.18 35.95 -20.84
C LEU A 622 16.96 35.82 -21.76
N SER A 623 17.12 35.01 -22.81
CA SER A 623 16.08 34.72 -23.80
C SER A 623 16.14 33.24 -24.17
N PRO A 624 15.01 32.50 -24.13
CA PRO A 624 14.97 31.11 -24.54
C PRO A 624 15.12 30.94 -26.06
N VAL A 625 14.87 32.01 -26.83
CA VAL A 625 14.98 32.03 -28.31
C VAL A 625 16.45 32.05 -28.75
N ASP A 626 17.31 32.73 -28.00
CA ASP A 626 18.74 32.86 -28.29
C ASP A 626 19.58 31.70 -27.73
N GLY A 627 18.93 30.77 -27.01
CA GLY A 627 19.58 29.70 -26.26
C GLY A 627 20.40 30.22 -25.06
N PHE A 628 21.13 29.32 -24.41
CA PHE A 628 21.99 29.65 -23.27
C PHE A 628 23.49 29.46 -23.58
N PRO A 629 24.06 30.22 -24.55
CA PRO A 629 25.44 30.04 -24.98
C PRO A 629 26.42 30.34 -23.84
N GLY A 630 27.40 29.45 -23.62
CA GLY A 630 28.40 29.57 -22.55
C GLY A 630 27.86 29.35 -21.13
N LYS A 631 26.59 28.95 -20.98
CA LYS A 631 25.96 28.69 -19.68
C LYS A 631 25.65 27.20 -19.51
N LYS A 632 25.49 26.78 -18.26
CA LYS A 632 25.07 25.42 -17.89
C LYS A 632 23.66 25.44 -17.36
N CYS A 633 22.80 24.64 -17.97
CA CYS A 633 21.38 24.63 -17.66
C CYS A 633 20.93 23.21 -17.29
N PHE A 634 20.07 23.14 -16.28
CA PHE A 634 19.44 21.90 -15.84
C PHE A 634 17.93 22.09 -15.73
N VAL A 635 17.16 21.05 -16.01
CA VAL A 635 15.71 21.09 -16.07
C VAL A 635 15.08 19.96 -15.27
N VAL A 636 13.88 20.20 -14.78
CA VAL A 636 12.95 19.15 -14.34
C VAL A 636 11.88 19.05 -15.41
N ARG A 637 11.71 17.86 -15.99
CA ARG A 637 10.78 17.62 -17.10
C ARG A 637 9.66 16.67 -16.72
N ASN A 638 8.53 16.85 -17.39
CA ASN A 638 7.50 15.83 -17.52
C ASN A 638 7.61 15.24 -18.93
N SER A 639 8.29 14.09 -19.02
CA SER A 639 8.54 13.41 -20.30
C SER A 639 7.25 12.97 -21.00
N THR A 640 6.20 12.63 -20.24
CA THR A 640 4.90 12.21 -20.79
C THR A 640 4.15 13.36 -21.45
N MET A 641 4.17 14.54 -20.82
CA MET A 641 3.48 15.74 -21.34
C MET A 641 4.36 16.58 -22.27
N MET A 642 5.63 16.20 -22.46
CA MET A 642 6.62 16.99 -23.20
C MET A 642 6.70 18.44 -22.68
N THR A 643 6.73 18.62 -21.36
CA THR A 643 6.81 19.94 -20.69
C THR A 643 8.01 20.05 -19.75
N ILE A 644 8.52 21.28 -19.59
CA ILE A 644 9.50 21.62 -18.54
C ILE A 644 8.74 22.19 -17.36
N LEU A 645 8.93 21.59 -16.20
CA LEU A 645 8.32 22.02 -14.95
C LEU A 645 9.19 23.04 -14.21
N GLY A 646 10.50 23.04 -14.46
CA GLY A 646 11.40 24.08 -14.00
C GLY A 646 12.79 24.00 -14.64
N ILE A 647 13.54 25.10 -14.57
CA ILE A 647 14.89 25.24 -15.13
C ILE A 647 15.79 26.05 -14.18
N VAL A 648 17.05 25.69 -14.10
CA VAL A 648 18.12 26.51 -13.50
C VAL A 648 19.19 26.83 -14.54
N VAL A 649 19.66 28.07 -14.56
CA VAL A 649 20.71 28.57 -15.47
C VAL A 649 21.90 29.04 -14.65
N ILE A 650 23.09 28.56 -15.01
CA ILE A 650 24.35 28.78 -14.29
C ILE A 650 25.37 29.37 -15.27
N SER A 651 26.02 30.45 -14.85
CA SER A 651 27.17 31.03 -15.57
C SER A 651 28.47 30.74 -14.82
N ILE A 652 29.50 30.39 -15.57
CA ILE A 652 30.87 30.24 -15.08
C ILE A 652 31.71 31.27 -15.79
N PHE A 653 32.37 32.15 -15.03
CA PHE A 653 33.22 33.18 -15.62
C PHE A 653 34.65 32.65 -15.75
N GLU A 654 35.25 32.78 -16.93
CA GLU A 654 36.66 32.36 -17.12
C GLU A 654 37.66 33.39 -16.56
N SER A 655 37.24 34.65 -16.41
CA SER A 655 38.09 35.77 -15.95
C SER A 655 38.14 35.95 -14.42
N ARG A 656 37.24 35.30 -13.68
CA ARG A 656 37.16 35.28 -12.21
C ARG A 656 36.69 33.89 -11.80
N PRO A 657 37.25 33.22 -10.76
CA PRO A 657 36.92 31.82 -10.48
C PRO A 657 35.58 31.70 -9.74
N ASP A 658 34.52 32.33 -10.24
CA ASP A 658 33.22 32.36 -9.58
C ASP A 658 32.14 31.69 -10.45
N GLY A 659 31.32 30.87 -9.82
CA GLY A 659 30.10 30.32 -10.39
C GLY A 659 28.90 31.15 -9.94
N GLN A 660 27.98 31.45 -10.85
CA GLN A 660 26.78 32.21 -10.55
C GLN A 660 25.52 31.49 -10.99
N ILE A 661 24.58 31.30 -10.06
CA ILE A 661 23.20 30.90 -10.40
C ILE A 661 22.49 32.16 -10.87
N GLU A 662 22.11 32.20 -12.14
CA GLU A 662 21.47 33.36 -12.75
C GLU A 662 19.97 33.38 -12.55
N ILE A 663 19.33 32.22 -12.64
CA ILE A 663 17.89 32.08 -12.46
C ILE A 663 17.52 30.66 -12.10
N VAL A 664 16.50 30.53 -11.25
CA VAL A 664 15.71 29.31 -11.07
C VAL A 664 14.28 29.69 -11.41
N LEU A 665 13.68 28.98 -12.37
CA LEU A 665 12.29 29.18 -12.76
C LEU A 665 11.54 27.87 -12.57
N VAL A 666 10.32 27.97 -12.07
CA VAL A 666 9.38 26.86 -11.92
C VAL A 666 8.05 27.28 -12.49
N ASP A 667 7.36 26.34 -13.13
CA ASP A 667 6.00 26.54 -13.63
C ASP A 667 5.11 27.10 -12.51
N PRO A 668 4.36 28.21 -12.74
CA PRO A 668 3.52 28.82 -11.72
C PRO A 668 2.50 27.89 -11.07
N ASP A 669 2.04 26.86 -11.80
CA ASP A 669 1.10 25.85 -11.32
C ASP A 669 1.79 24.72 -10.53
N ARG A 670 3.11 24.75 -10.45
CA ARG A 670 3.96 23.74 -9.80
C ARG A 670 4.89 24.33 -8.72
N LYS A 671 4.76 25.61 -8.39
CA LYS A 671 5.45 26.20 -7.23
C LYS A 671 5.04 25.51 -5.92
N GLY A 672 6.00 25.22 -5.05
CA GLY A 672 5.77 24.57 -3.74
C GLY A 672 5.80 23.05 -3.78
N PHE A 673 6.07 22.46 -4.95
CA PHE A 673 6.20 21.00 -5.11
C PHE A 673 7.64 20.50 -4.83
N GLY A 674 8.60 21.38 -4.48
CA GLY A 674 9.99 21.01 -4.20
C GLY A 674 10.91 20.95 -5.44
N ILE A 675 10.40 21.42 -6.59
CA ILE A 675 11.13 21.47 -7.87
C ILE A 675 12.27 22.49 -7.77
N GLU A 676 11.96 23.67 -7.23
CA GLU A 676 12.88 24.76 -6.93
C GLU A 676 14.07 24.29 -6.08
N ASN A 677 13.81 23.54 -5.00
CA ASN A 677 14.84 23.02 -4.11
C ASN A 677 15.72 21.99 -4.84
N SER A 678 15.11 21.09 -5.61
CA SER A 678 15.86 20.07 -6.36
C SER A 678 16.78 20.69 -7.41
N LEU A 679 16.30 21.70 -8.15
CA LEU A 679 17.09 22.46 -9.11
C LEU A 679 18.22 23.23 -8.42
N HIS A 680 17.93 23.84 -7.26
CA HIS A 680 18.91 24.61 -6.51
C HIS A 680 20.01 23.73 -5.92
N GLU A 681 19.67 22.61 -5.27
CA GLU A 681 20.64 21.66 -4.71
C GLU A 681 21.51 21.05 -5.81
N HIS A 682 20.92 20.71 -6.97
CA HIS A 682 21.68 20.21 -8.10
C HIS A 682 22.66 21.25 -8.64
N ALA A 683 22.24 22.52 -8.74
CA ALA A 683 23.11 23.62 -9.17
C ALA A 683 24.29 23.83 -8.21
N LEU A 684 24.05 23.79 -6.90
CA LEU A 684 25.11 23.89 -5.89
C LEU A 684 26.07 22.70 -5.94
N SER A 685 25.55 21.47 -6.08
CA SER A 685 26.37 20.26 -6.22
C SER A 685 27.22 20.30 -7.49
N TYR A 686 26.66 20.80 -8.60
CA TYR A 686 27.38 20.97 -9.86
C TYR A 686 28.52 21.98 -9.69
N LEU A 687 28.24 23.17 -9.13
CA LEU A 687 29.26 24.19 -8.88
C LEU A 687 30.38 23.69 -7.95
N ALA A 688 30.04 22.93 -6.89
CA ALA A 688 31.03 22.33 -6.01
C ALA A 688 31.93 21.29 -6.70
N SER A 689 31.44 20.65 -7.78
CA SER A 689 32.22 19.67 -8.54
C SER A 689 33.24 20.30 -9.51
N VAL A 690 33.11 21.60 -9.81
CA VAL A 690 34.01 22.33 -10.71
C VAL A 690 35.26 22.78 -9.95
N ARG A 691 36.38 22.06 -10.13
CA ARG A 691 37.66 22.24 -9.40
C ARG A 691 38.31 23.62 -9.51
N SER A 692 37.85 24.50 -10.40
CA SER A 692 38.46 25.81 -10.69
C SER A 692 37.75 27.00 -10.04
N LEU A 693 36.78 26.79 -9.14
CA LEU A 693 36.01 27.87 -8.50
C LEU A 693 36.51 28.23 -7.09
N SER A 694 36.63 29.53 -6.82
CA SER A 694 36.94 30.17 -5.54
C SER A 694 35.70 30.68 -4.79
N GLY A 695 34.53 30.78 -5.45
CA GLY A 695 33.29 31.27 -4.83
C GLY A 695 32.02 30.97 -5.64
N VAL A 696 30.87 30.95 -4.96
CA VAL A 696 29.53 30.83 -5.55
C VAL A 696 28.71 32.06 -5.20
N SER A 697 28.08 32.69 -6.18
CA SER A 697 27.18 33.83 -5.98
C SER A 697 25.81 33.60 -6.63
N ILE A 698 24.82 34.35 -6.18
CA ILE A 698 23.43 34.28 -6.68
C ILE A 698 23.05 35.68 -7.18
N SER A 699 22.55 35.80 -8.42
CA SER A 699 22.11 37.08 -8.99
C SER A 699 20.90 37.67 -8.25
N GLN A 700 20.74 39.00 -8.19
CA GLN A 700 19.48 39.62 -7.77
C GLN A 700 18.74 40.25 -8.97
N PRO A 701 17.40 40.08 -9.07
CA PRO A 701 16.52 39.39 -8.12
C PRO A 701 16.56 37.86 -8.27
N TYR A 702 16.89 37.17 -7.18
CA TYR A 702 16.79 35.73 -7.06
C TYR A 702 15.39 35.37 -6.56
N TYR A 703 14.67 34.54 -7.30
CA TYR A 703 13.36 34.04 -6.90
C TYR A 703 13.46 32.53 -6.63
N PRO A 704 13.70 32.11 -5.37
CA PRO A 704 13.54 30.71 -4.99
C PRO A 704 12.07 30.28 -5.08
#